data_AF-A0A397G3T0-F1
#
_entry.id   AF-A0A397G3T0-F1
#
_cell.length_a   1.000
_cell.length_b   1.000
_cell.length_c   1.000
_cell.angle_alpha   90.00
_cell.angle_beta   90.00
_cell.angle_gamma   90.00
#
_symmetry.space_group_name_H-M   'P 1'
#
loop_
_entity.id
_entity.type
_entity.pdbx_description
1 polymer ?
#
loop_
_entity_poly.entity_id
_entity_poly.type
_entity_poly.pdbx_seq_one_letter_code
_entity_poly.pdbx_strand_id
1 'polypeptide(L)'
;MRSHLTEALAAMEAPFEPDEVEPPSSPHKPTKEYVLDMVKRRLCLDSPGWTVPMIHFLNEDEHCAAFLSFITLLEPSLDDDIESFLLDGPSHSHMKGPRVPRDDTDVTDALKRSYRATMLMAGEDTSDAVLLLLQSKARLMTKCLFPIFQANSSGNLRHGCKILDKLTRSHLNDVQQVVGANGRTCGRYMQSLLEHIEHPHVSELFLTMICKPHNAALLRVYLSPPATKVMFYKALADIKIILLIAQHICDTQYDEVHAIAAADVLLELLDRLAADDFGAIVLEPLSHSTQLLESLVTTALTPEGGKSPASYLAPPCGRRTAAIRCLLGLLEKAAQDQVVGPPTSPYQSFGSTVVNLVPNQLHVAKSFVFGRVQAHLPEILTYLQKQFTSQQQQQHAAGCDHGVRHTAYTVSHPFTEFRLLLVQMLVALVEHDAAHLATFFSVDVWRILVSWFVQYPHTNLYHHAFYRLVFLALRTNDPVVLKPLLQHAKLVTTLIDVYRKDPTASSRGYILQACNAIRLQAATLPPDAFLRSFLQSHATWRSFESELCATTQASVVKGLGIPYEAPETSSGEKKKKKKKSAKKKATSSHPPSNASVIVREISADEDDDVDQPPHSPDQSNNGNADSLSPEGKKKKRKKHKK
;
A
#
# COMPACT_ATOMS: atom_id res chain seq x y z
N MET A 1 48.62 -4.35 -34.48
CA MET A 1 47.82 -3.10 -34.51
C MET A 1 47.57 -2.74 -35.96
N ARG A 2 46.30 -2.52 -36.33
CA ARG A 2 45.64 -2.88 -37.62
C ARG A 2 45.33 -4.39 -37.68
N SER A 3 44.11 -4.89 -37.82
CA SER A 3 42.80 -4.54 -37.23
C SER A 3 41.89 -5.72 -37.60
N HIS A 4 41.60 -6.63 -36.65
CA HIS A 4 40.57 -7.67 -36.81
C HIS A 4 39.17 -7.08 -37.06
N LEU A 5 39.00 -5.78 -36.81
CA LEU A 5 37.83 -4.99 -37.19
C LEU A 5 37.71 -4.83 -38.71
N THR A 6 38.83 -4.78 -39.46
CA THR A 6 38.83 -4.67 -40.93
C THR A 6 38.56 -6.01 -41.60
N GLU A 7 39.00 -7.13 -41.02
CA GLU A 7 38.62 -8.47 -41.51
C GLU A 7 37.14 -8.79 -41.24
N ALA A 8 36.60 -8.36 -40.09
CA ALA A 8 35.18 -8.53 -39.78
C ALA A 8 34.27 -7.59 -40.61
N LEU A 9 34.75 -6.40 -40.98
CA LEU A 9 34.05 -5.49 -41.90
C LEU A 9 34.12 -5.98 -43.36
N ALA A 10 35.24 -6.55 -43.80
CA ALA A 10 35.38 -7.13 -45.13
C ALA A 10 34.48 -8.37 -45.34
N ALA A 11 34.22 -9.15 -44.28
CA ALA A 11 33.26 -10.25 -44.31
C ALA A 11 31.78 -9.78 -44.44
N MET A 12 31.51 -8.48 -44.26
CA MET A 12 30.17 -7.88 -44.45
C MET A 12 30.00 -7.14 -45.79
N GLU A 13 31.04 -7.02 -46.62
CA GLU A 13 30.97 -6.37 -47.94
C GLU A 13 31.15 -7.33 -49.14
N ALA A 14 31.39 -8.62 -48.93
CA ALA A 14 31.55 -9.56 -50.03
C ALA A 14 30.18 -9.94 -50.66
N PRO A 15 30.01 -9.82 -51.99
CA PRO A 15 28.96 -10.55 -52.69
C PRO A 15 29.23 -12.05 -52.52
N PHE A 16 28.18 -12.82 -52.26
CA PHE A 16 28.20 -14.29 -52.27
C PHE A 16 28.97 -14.81 -53.49
N GLU A 17 30.11 -15.50 -53.29
CA GLU A 17 30.62 -16.42 -54.31
C GLU A 17 29.76 -17.71 -54.23
N PRO A 18 29.11 -18.12 -55.34
CA PRO A 18 28.21 -19.25 -55.34
C PRO A 18 29.02 -20.52 -55.60
N ASP A 19 29.55 -21.15 -54.55
CA ASP A 19 30.05 -22.52 -54.68
C ASP A 19 28.91 -23.53 -54.50
N GLU A 20 28.47 -24.03 -55.66
CA GLU A 20 27.87 -25.34 -55.92
C GLU A 20 26.89 -25.89 -54.87
N VAL A 21 25.72 -25.27 -54.78
CA VAL A 21 24.48 -26.00 -54.49
C VAL A 21 23.44 -25.52 -55.51
N GLU A 22 22.90 -26.44 -56.30
CA GLU A 22 21.79 -26.15 -57.23
C GLU A 22 20.70 -25.33 -56.53
N PRO A 23 20.16 -24.29 -57.17
CA PRO A 23 19.22 -23.39 -56.51
C PRO A 23 17.92 -24.15 -56.19
N PRO A 24 17.50 -24.27 -54.92
CA PRO A 24 16.15 -24.72 -54.65
C PRO A 24 15.20 -23.62 -55.14
N SER A 25 14.40 -23.98 -56.13
CA SER A 25 13.35 -23.16 -56.72
C SER A 25 12.23 -22.90 -55.71
N SER A 26 12.38 -21.92 -54.81
CA SER A 26 11.32 -21.14 -54.16
C SER A 26 11.91 -20.19 -53.11
N PRO A 27 11.25 -19.07 -52.74
CA PRO A 27 11.69 -18.25 -51.61
C PRO A 27 11.43 -19.03 -50.31
N HIS A 28 12.39 -19.86 -49.91
CA HIS A 28 12.31 -20.59 -48.65
C HIS A 28 12.37 -19.59 -47.50
N LYS A 29 11.29 -19.50 -46.71
CA LYS A 29 11.30 -18.83 -45.41
C LYS A 29 12.46 -19.38 -44.57
N PRO A 30 13.23 -18.53 -43.87
CA PRO A 30 14.32 -19.00 -43.01
C PRO A 30 13.78 -20.01 -41.99
N THR A 31 14.52 -21.08 -41.74
CA THR A 31 14.13 -22.10 -40.75
C THR A 31 14.16 -21.50 -39.33
N LYS A 32 13.34 -22.01 -38.41
CA LYS A 32 13.33 -21.58 -36.99
C LYS A 32 14.73 -21.60 -36.36
N GLU A 33 15.50 -22.63 -36.67
CA GLU A 33 16.88 -22.78 -36.16
C GLU A 33 17.81 -21.67 -36.65
N TYR A 34 17.69 -21.27 -37.92
CA TYR A 34 18.46 -20.17 -38.49
C TYR A 34 18.14 -18.83 -37.80
N VAL A 35 16.86 -18.56 -37.56
CA VAL A 35 16.38 -17.36 -36.85
C VAL A 35 16.93 -17.31 -35.42
N LEU A 36 16.85 -18.43 -34.69
CA LEU A 36 17.38 -18.53 -33.33
C LEU A 36 18.90 -18.36 -33.28
N ASP A 37 19.64 -18.98 -34.21
CA ASP A 37 21.09 -18.87 -34.21
C ASP A 37 21.55 -17.43 -34.51
N MET A 38 20.87 -16.73 -35.42
CA MET A 38 21.19 -15.33 -35.70
C MET A 38 20.94 -14.41 -34.49
N VAL A 39 19.81 -14.57 -33.80
CA VAL A 39 19.52 -13.82 -32.56
C VAL A 39 20.55 -14.16 -31.48
N LYS A 40 20.86 -15.45 -31.32
CA LYS A 40 21.84 -15.93 -30.33
C LYS A 40 23.23 -15.33 -30.56
N ARG A 41 23.75 -15.37 -31.79
CA ARG A 41 25.03 -14.75 -32.16
C ARG A 41 25.08 -13.28 -31.75
N ARG A 42 23.98 -12.55 -31.99
CA ARG A 42 23.88 -11.12 -31.63
C ARG A 42 23.88 -10.91 -30.12
N LEU A 43 23.12 -11.69 -29.37
CA LEU A 43 23.07 -11.62 -27.90
C LEU A 43 24.36 -12.13 -27.24
N CYS A 44 25.18 -12.90 -27.95
CA CYS A 44 26.48 -13.38 -27.45
C CYS A 44 27.60 -12.34 -27.57
N LEU A 45 27.42 -11.24 -28.31
CA LEU A 45 28.40 -10.14 -28.38
C LEU A 45 28.70 -9.54 -27.00
N ASP A 46 29.92 -9.04 -26.79
CA ASP A 46 30.35 -8.47 -25.50
C ASP A 46 29.51 -7.25 -25.10
N SER A 47 29.15 -6.42 -26.08
CA SER A 47 28.26 -5.26 -25.92
C SER A 47 27.20 -5.25 -27.03
N PRO A 48 26.09 -5.97 -26.89
CA PRO A 48 25.04 -5.95 -27.89
C PRO A 48 24.36 -4.57 -27.88
N GLY A 49 24.23 -3.96 -29.05
CA GLY A 49 23.55 -2.67 -29.23
C GLY A 49 22.61 -2.68 -30.42
N TRP A 50 21.72 -1.69 -30.48
CA TRP A 50 20.82 -1.49 -31.61
C TRP A 50 21.59 -1.15 -32.89
N THR A 51 21.30 -1.88 -33.96
CA THR A 51 21.79 -1.57 -35.32
C THR A 51 20.60 -1.52 -36.28
N VAL A 52 20.72 -0.75 -37.35
CA VAL A 52 19.65 -0.63 -38.36
C VAL A 52 19.22 -2.01 -38.93
N PRO A 53 20.14 -2.94 -39.27
CA PRO A 53 19.75 -4.28 -39.71
C PRO A 53 18.98 -5.07 -38.64
N MET A 54 19.31 -4.90 -37.36
CA MET A 54 18.61 -5.58 -36.27
C MET A 54 17.18 -5.04 -36.09
N ILE A 55 16.99 -3.73 -36.23
CA ILE A 55 15.66 -3.11 -36.18
C ILE A 55 14.80 -3.60 -37.34
N HIS A 56 15.36 -3.64 -38.56
CA HIS A 56 14.66 -4.19 -39.72
C HIS A 56 14.32 -5.67 -39.54
N PHE A 57 15.25 -6.47 -39.01
CA PHE A 57 15.05 -7.88 -38.74
C PHE A 57 13.92 -8.13 -37.72
N LEU A 58 13.92 -7.41 -36.60
CA LEU A 58 12.89 -7.52 -35.55
C LEU A 58 11.56 -6.86 -35.93
N ASN A 59 11.50 -6.15 -37.05
CA ASN A 59 10.25 -5.63 -37.58
C ASN A 59 9.38 -6.75 -38.18
N GLU A 60 9.89 -7.95 -38.39
CA GLU A 60 9.06 -9.12 -38.69
C GLU A 60 8.57 -9.80 -37.40
N ASP A 61 7.30 -10.22 -37.39
CA ASP A 61 6.63 -10.73 -36.18
C ASP A 61 7.28 -12.00 -35.64
N GLU A 62 7.59 -12.97 -36.51
CA GLU A 62 8.27 -14.22 -36.14
C GLU A 62 9.66 -13.99 -35.55
N HIS A 63 10.41 -13.05 -36.10
CA HIS A 63 11.74 -12.71 -35.60
C HIS A 63 11.68 -12.00 -34.24
N CYS A 64 10.70 -11.10 -34.07
CA CYS A 64 10.44 -10.45 -32.78
C CYS A 64 10.04 -11.48 -31.72
N ALA A 65 9.14 -12.40 -32.05
CA ALA A 65 8.73 -13.47 -31.16
C ALA A 65 9.88 -14.43 -30.81
N ALA A 66 10.70 -14.82 -31.80
CA ALA A 66 11.90 -15.60 -31.59
C ALA A 66 12.89 -14.88 -30.65
N PHE A 67 13.04 -13.57 -30.78
CA PHE A 67 13.88 -12.77 -29.87
C PHE A 67 13.37 -12.81 -28.44
N LEU A 68 12.06 -12.70 -28.23
CA LEU A 68 11.44 -12.75 -26.90
C LEU A 68 11.51 -14.15 -26.28
N SER A 69 11.62 -15.21 -27.08
CA SER A 69 11.80 -16.58 -26.57
C SER A 69 13.06 -16.76 -25.73
N PHE A 70 14.12 -15.96 -25.97
CA PHE A 70 15.33 -15.92 -25.12
C PHE A 70 15.09 -15.30 -23.74
N ILE A 71 13.93 -14.67 -23.53
CA ILE A 71 13.52 -14.08 -22.26
C ILE A 71 12.54 -15.00 -21.53
N THR A 72 11.52 -15.51 -22.26
CA THR A 72 10.50 -16.37 -21.66
C THR A 72 11.00 -17.78 -21.36
N LEU A 73 11.96 -18.31 -22.14
CA LEU A 73 12.59 -19.62 -21.93
C LEU A 73 11.55 -20.72 -21.60
N LEU A 74 10.56 -20.84 -22.48
CA LEU A 74 9.52 -21.86 -22.37
C LEU A 74 10.08 -23.23 -22.74
N GLU A 75 9.80 -24.22 -21.90
CA GLU A 75 10.01 -25.61 -22.26
C GLU A 75 8.92 -26.06 -23.26
N PRO A 76 9.29 -26.72 -24.37
CA PRO A 76 8.34 -27.17 -25.38
C PRO A 76 7.27 -28.10 -24.80
N SER A 77 6.02 -27.83 -25.14
CA SER A 77 4.86 -28.67 -24.83
C SER A 77 4.40 -29.43 -26.08
N LEU A 78 3.66 -30.54 -25.88
CA LEU A 78 3.06 -31.32 -26.97
C LEU A 78 2.00 -30.53 -27.74
N ASP A 79 1.42 -29.51 -27.12
CA ASP A 79 0.36 -28.67 -27.70
C ASP A 79 0.92 -27.43 -28.43
N ASP A 80 2.25 -27.22 -28.43
CA ASP A 80 2.87 -26.04 -29.02
C ASP A 80 2.98 -26.16 -30.54
N ASP A 81 2.73 -25.06 -31.25
CA ASP A 81 2.94 -24.98 -32.70
C ASP A 81 4.45 -25.07 -33.01
N ILE A 82 4.87 -26.24 -33.50
CA ILE A 82 6.26 -26.53 -33.84
C ILE A 82 6.76 -25.61 -34.96
N GLU A 83 5.89 -24.97 -35.74
CA GLU A 83 6.25 -24.17 -36.92
C GLU A 83 6.28 -22.64 -36.70
N SER A 84 5.63 -22.09 -35.66
CA SER A 84 5.62 -20.65 -35.36
C SER A 84 6.20 -20.28 -33.99
N PHE A 85 6.87 -19.12 -33.86
CA PHE A 85 7.26 -18.55 -32.57
C PHE A 85 6.16 -17.66 -31.97
N LEU A 86 5.09 -17.39 -32.72
CA LEU A 86 4.03 -16.49 -32.30
C LEU A 86 3.19 -17.12 -31.20
N LEU A 87 3.20 -16.47 -30.03
CA LEU A 87 2.40 -16.87 -28.88
C LEU A 87 1.25 -15.89 -28.68
N ASP A 88 0.10 -16.39 -28.22
CA ASP A 88 -1.07 -15.58 -27.85
C ASP A 88 -1.26 -15.53 -26.33
N GLY A 89 -0.23 -15.15 -25.59
CA GLY A 89 -0.29 -15.05 -24.14
C GLY A 89 -0.20 -16.40 -23.42
N PRO A 90 -0.48 -16.42 -22.10
CA PRO A 90 -0.35 -17.63 -21.29
C PRO A 90 -1.39 -18.67 -21.70
N SER A 91 -0.99 -19.92 -21.87
CA SER A 91 -1.90 -21.06 -22.01
C SER A 91 -2.47 -21.49 -20.65
N HIS A 92 -3.78 -21.76 -20.62
CA HIS A 92 -4.49 -22.31 -19.46
C HIS A 92 -3.92 -23.66 -18.98
N SER A 93 -3.41 -24.49 -19.90
CA SER A 93 -2.86 -25.81 -19.58
C SER A 93 -1.61 -25.74 -18.70
N HIS A 94 -0.84 -24.66 -18.81
CA HIS A 94 0.43 -24.47 -18.09
C HIS A 94 0.31 -23.46 -16.93
N MET A 95 -0.91 -23.12 -16.52
CA MET A 95 -1.12 -22.25 -15.35
C MET A 95 -1.05 -23.02 -14.04
N LYS A 96 -1.42 -24.30 -14.05
CA LYS A 96 -1.42 -25.19 -12.89
C LYS A 96 -0.58 -26.42 -13.21
N GLY A 97 0.40 -26.72 -12.37
CA GLY A 97 1.27 -27.88 -12.56
C GLY A 97 2.62 -27.72 -11.85
N PRO A 98 3.50 -28.73 -11.95
CA PRO A 98 4.88 -28.63 -11.47
C PRO A 98 5.57 -27.45 -12.15
N ARG A 99 6.12 -26.53 -11.34
CA ARG A 99 6.85 -25.38 -11.85
C ARG A 99 8.28 -25.79 -12.18
N VAL A 100 8.72 -25.47 -13.39
CA VAL A 100 10.12 -25.57 -13.79
C VAL A 100 10.94 -24.61 -12.92
N PRO A 101 12.11 -25.02 -12.40
CA PRO A 101 13.00 -24.12 -11.68
C PRO A 101 13.38 -22.92 -12.55
N ARG A 102 13.26 -21.71 -11.98
CA ARG A 102 13.64 -20.47 -12.67
C ARG A 102 15.13 -20.17 -12.49
N ASP A 103 15.74 -19.59 -13.51
CA ASP A 103 17.14 -19.14 -13.50
C ASP A 103 17.29 -17.84 -12.67
N ASP A 104 17.27 -17.97 -11.34
CA ASP A 104 17.27 -16.83 -10.42
C ASP A 104 18.56 -16.67 -9.58
N THR A 105 19.37 -17.73 -9.45
CA THR A 105 20.53 -17.76 -8.52
C THR A 105 21.87 -17.95 -9.22
N ASP A 106 21.97 -18.88 -10.16
CA ASP A 106 23.19 -19.16 -10.90
C ASP A 106 23.27 -18.34 -12.19
N VAL A 107 24.45 -17.78 -12.48
CA VAL A 107 24.68 -16.98 -13.69
C VAL A 107 24.90 -17.90 -14.89
N THR A 108 23.81 -18.48 -15.40
CA THR A 108 23.81 -19.31 -16.61
C THR A 108 24.03 -18.45 -17.85
N ASP A 109 24.51 -19.06 -18.95
CA ASP A 109 24.61 -18.34 -20.22
C ASP A 109 23.23 -17.99 -20.81
N ALA A 110 22.19 -18.76 -20.46
CA ALA A 110 20.81 -18.43 -20.81
C ALA A 110 20.36 -17.16 -20.09
N LEU A 111 20.64 -17.04 -18.79
CA LEU A 111 20.34 -15.85 -18.00
C LEU A 111 21.10 -14.61 -18.52
N LYS A 112 22.38 -14.75 -18.89
CA LYS A 112 23.15 -13.64 -19.51
C LYS A 112 22.54 -13.18 -20.83
N ARG A 113 22.09 -14.11 -21.69
CA ARG A 113 21.41 -13.78 -22.95
C ARG A 113 20.07 -13.09 -22.70
N SER A 114 19.27 -13.61 -21.78
CA SER A 114 18.00 -13.03 -21.35
C SER A 114 18.22 -11.60 -20.83
N TYR A 115 19.20 -11.38 -19.96
CA TYR A 115 19.57 -10.06 -19.45
C TYR A 115 19.96 -9.08 -20.57
N ARG A 116 20.82 -9.52 -21.51
CA ARG A 116 21.24 -8.70 -22.66
C ARG A 116 20.05 -8.34 -23.55
N ALA A 117 19.14 -9.28 -23.80
CA ALA A 117 17.91 -9.04 -24.55
C ALA A 117 17.02 -8.01 -23.83
N THR A 118 16.85 -8.15 -22.51
CA THR A 118 16.12 -7.18 -21.69
C THR A 118 16.74 -5.80 -21.71
N MET A 119 18.07 -5.69 -21.62
CA MET A 119 18.75 -4.39 -21.65
C MET A 119 18.66 -3.69 -22.99
N LEU A 120 18.62 -4.43 -24.11
CA LEU A 120 18.35 -3.85 -25.43
C LEU A 120 16.93 -3.26 -25.50
N MET A 121 15.92 -4.02 -25.08
CA MET A 121 14.51 -3.59 -25.19
C MET A 121 14.16 -2.52 -24.15
N ALA A 122 14.64 -2.68 -22.91
CA ALA A 122 14.26 -1.86 -21.77
C ALA A 122 15.36 -0.90 -21.28
N GLY A 123 16.41 -0.67 -22.08
CA GLY A 123 17.43 0.34 -21.83
C GLY A 123 16.87 1.78 -21.90
N GLU A 124 17.58 2.72 -21.28
CA GLU A 124 17.23 4.15 -21.25
C GLU A 124 17.61 4.88 -22.55
N ASP A 125 18.66 4.42 -23.24
CA ASP A 125 19.12 4.98 -24.51
C ASP A 125 18.36 4.35 -25.70
N THR A 126 17.11 4.76 -25.93
CA THR A 126 16.34 4.32 -27.11
C THR A 126 16.37 5.37 -28.22
N SER A 127 16.85 4.98 -29.40
CA SER A 127 16.70 5.79 -30.61
C SER A 127 15.25 5.81 -31.10
N ASP A 128 14.89 6.83 -31.89
CA ASP A 128 13.54 6.96 -32.46
C ASP A 128 13.09 5.73 -33.25
N ALA A 129 14.02 5.09 -33.98
CA ALA A 129 13.75 3.86 -34.71
C ALA A 129 13.35 2.69 -33.79
N VAL A 130 13.92 2.62 -32.59
CA VAL A 130 13.56 1.61 -31.57
C VAL A 130 12.21 1.95 -30.95
N LEU A 131 11.93 3.23 -30.70
CA LEU A 131 10.61 3.65 -30.22
C LEU A 131 9.50 3.31 -31.22
N LEU A 132 9.73 3.52 -32.51
CA LEU A 132 8.80 3.14 -33.57
C LEU A 132 8.59 1.63 -33.65
N LEU A 133 9.66 0.84 -33.48
CA LEU A 133 9.55 -0.62 -33.41
C LEU A 133 8.73 -1.07 -32.18
N LEU A 134 9.01 -0.50 -31.00
CA LEU A 134 8.25 -0.81 -29.78
C LEU A 134 6.77 -0.45 -29.93
N GLN A 135 6.48 0.69 -30.56
CA GLN A 135 5.11 1.11 -30.84
C GLN A 135 4.41 0.14 -31.80
N SER A 136 5.06 -0.26 -32.89
CA SER A 136 4.45 -1.15 -33.89
C SER A 136 4.28 -2.58 -33.37
N LYS A 137 5.13 -3.02 -32.44
CA LYS A 137 5.13 -4.39 -31.89
C LYS A 137 4.55 -4.53 -30.49
N ALA A 138 4.09 -3.46 -29.84
CA ALA A 138 3.65 -3.47 -28.44
C ALA A 138 2.66 -4.61 -28.13
N ARG A 139 1.65 -4.82 -28.99
CA ARG A 139 0.65 -5.89 -28.83
C ARG A 139 1.27 -7.28 -28.93
N LEU A 140 2.06 -7.51 -29.97
CA LEU A 140 2.74 -8.78 -30.21
C LEU A 140 3.68 -9.11 -29.03
N MET A 141 4.50 -8.14 -28.63
CA MET A 141 5.44 -8.31 -27.53
C MET A 141 4.72 -8.64 -26.23
N THR A 142 3.59 -7.99 -25.94
CA THR A 142 2.76 -8.29 -24.78
C THR A 142 2.30 -9.75 -24.80
N LYS A 143 1.75 -10.21 -25.92
CA LYS A 143 1.31 -11.61 -26.08
C LYS A 143 2.47 -12.61 -25.93
N CYS A 144 3.65 -12.30 -26.47
CA CYS A 144 4.79 -13.22 -26.46
C CYS A 144 5.55 -13.22 -25.12
N LEU A 145 5.49 -12.15 -24.32
CA LEU A 145 6.19 -12.06 -23.04
C LEU A 145 5.42 -12.66 -21.86
N PHE A 146 4.09 -12.52 -21.84
CA PHE A 146 3.26 -13.03 -20.75
C PHE A 146 3.38 -14.54 -20.46
N PRO A 147 3.65 -15.42 -21.44
CA PRO A 147 4.02 -16.82 -21.19
C PRO A 147 5.13 -17.03 -20.15
N ILE A 148 5.96 -16.01 -19.85
CA ILE A 148 6.96 -16.08 -18.78
C ILE A 148 6.36 -16.46 -17.40
N PHE A 149 5.09 -16.16 -17.16
CA PHE A 149 4.39 -16.47 -15.91
C PHE A 149 3.85 -17.91 -15.85
N GLN A 150 4.02 -18.71 -16.90
CA GLN A 150 3.59 -20.11 -16.91
C GLN A 150 4.50 -21.01 -16.07
N ALA A 151 3.98 -22.18 -15.70
CA ALA A 151 4.71 -23.18 -14.92
C ALA A 151 5.87 -23.82 -15.72
N ASN A 152 5.79 -23.88 -17.06
CA ASN A 152 6.84 -24.42 -17.94
C ASN A 152 7.86 -23.36 -18.39
N SER A 153 7.86 -22.17 -17.80
CA SER A 153 8.84 -21.13 -18.08
C SER A 153 9.98 -21.17 -17.06
N SER A 154 11.21 -21.29 -17.55
CA SER A 154 12.43 -21.09 -16.73
C SER A 154 12.92 -19.63 -16.75
N GLY A 155 12.20 -18.75 -17.46
CA GLY A 155 12.56 -17.35 -17.65
C GLY A 155 12.59 -16.55 -16.34
N ASN A 156 13.50 -15.60 -16.25
CA ASN A 156 13.62 -14.73 -15.10
C ASN A 156 12.48 -13.69 -15.08
N LEU A 157 11.64 -13.70 -14.05
CA LEU A 157 10.45 -12.83 -13.98
C LEU A 157 10.81 -11.34 -14.06
N ARG A 158 11.93 -10.92 -13.48
CA ARG A 158 12.37 -9.52 -13.51
C ARG A 158 12.63 -9.03 -14.93
N HIS A 159 13.16 -9.90 -15.80
CA HIS A 159 13.45 -9.58 -17.19
C HIS A 159 12.16 -9.33 -17.99
N GLY A 160 11.17 -10.22 -17.86
CA GLY A 160 9.87 -10.05 -18.49
C GLY A 160 9.12 -8.83 -17.95
N CYS A 161 9.05 -8.68 -16.62
CA CYS A 161 8.38 -7.56 -15.97
C CYS A 161 8.97 -6.20 -16.37
N LYS A 162 10.30 -6.08 -16.52
CA LYS A 162 10.94 -4.82 -16.91
C LYS A 162 10.52 -4.36 -18.31
N ILE A 163 10.37 -5.29 -19.25
CA ILE A 163 9.92 -4.96 -20.61
C ILE A 163 8.42 -4.63 -20.61
N LEU A 164 7.62 -5.44 -19.91
CA LEU A 164 6.17 -5.20 -19.80
C LEU A 164 5.87 -3.86 -19.09
N ASP A 165 6.64 -3.47 -18.08
CA ASP A 165 6.54 -2.16 -17.43
C ASP A 165 6.86 -1.02 -18.42
N LYS A 166 7.92 -1.16 -19.22
CA LYS A 166 8.23 -0.18 -20.28
C LYS A 166 7.12 -0.08 -21.32
N LEU A 167 6.57 -1.21 -21.78
CA LEU A 167 5.43 -1.24 -22.70
C LEU A 167 4.19 -0.60 -22.07
N THR A 168 3.94 -0.85 -20.79
CA THR A 168 2.79 -0.28 -20.05
C THR A 168 2.94 1.23 -19.89
N ARG A 169 4.17 1.73 -19.66
CA ARG A 169 4.48 3.16 -19.61
C ARG A 169 4.26 3.84 -20.95
N SER A 170 4.82 3.30 -22.02
CA SER A 170 4.85 3.98 -23.33
C SER A 170 3.63 3.69 -24.21
N HIS A 171 3.00 2.53 -24.06
CA HIS A 171 1.96 2.00 -24.95
C HIS A 171 0.80 1.34 -24.17
N LEU A 172 0.37 1.98 -23.07
CA LEU A 172 -0.68 1.46 -22.17
C LEU A 172 -1.93 0.96 -22.90
N ASN A 173 -2.42 1.73 -23.88
CA ASN A 173 -3.61 1.39 -24.66
C ASN A 173 -3.47 0.05 -25.39
N ASP A 174 -2.31 -0.22 -25.99
CA ASP A 174 -2.06 -1.46 -26.71
C ASP A 174 -1.94 -2.66 -25.76
N VAL A 175 -1.30 -2.47 -24.61
CA VAL A 175 -1.22 -3.49 -23.55
C VAL A 175 -2.63 -3.82 -23.03
N GLN A 176 -3.43 -2.80 -22.71
CA GLN A 176 -4.80 -2.99 -22.23
C GLN A 176 -5.73 -3.61 -23.28
N GLN A 177 -5.53 -3.34 -24.57
CA GLN A 177 -6.30 -4.00 -25.63
C GLN A 177 -5.97 -5.50 -25.76
N VAL A 178 -4.73 -5.90 -25.46
CA VAL A 178 -4.34 -7.32 -25.45
C VAL A 178 -4.84 -8.01 -24.19
N VAL A 179 -4.51 -7.48 -23.03
CA VAL A 179 -4.83 -8.08 -21.73
C VAL A 179 -6.33 -8.01 -21.46
N GLY A 180 -6.96 -6.89 -21.78
CA GLY A 180 -8.33 -6.54 -21.45
C GLY A 180 -9.37 -6.74 -22.55
N ALA A 181 -9.05 -7.46 -23.63
CA ALA A 181 -9.94 -7.59 -24.79
C ALA A 181 -11.37 -8.06 -24.43
N ASN A 182 -11.47 -8.97 -23.46
CA ASN A 182 -12.71 -9.49 -22.87
C ASN A 182 -12.40 -10.15 -21.53
N GLY A 183 -13.43 -10.50 -20.74
CA GLY A 183 -13.26 -11.17 -19.45
C GLY A 183 -12.43 -12.46 -19.51
N ARG A 184 -12.60 -13.31 -20.54
CA ARG A 184 -11.82 -14.55 -20.68
C ARG A 184 -10.32 -14.27 -20.84
N THR A 185 -9.97 -13.31 -21.69
CA THR A 185 -8.58 -12.90 -21.95
C THR A 185 -8.01 -12.22 -20.71
N CYS A 186 -8.76 -11.31 -20.10
CA CYS A 186 -8.38 -10.65 -18.86
C CYS A 186 -8.07 -11.67 -17.76
N GLY A 187 -8.95 -12.65 -17.56
CA GLY A 187 -8.73 -13.73 -16.60
C GLY A 187 -7.44 -14.50 -16.86
N ARG A 188 -7.22 -14.92 -18.11
CA ARG A 188 -6.01 -15.67 -18.54
C ARG A 188 -4.71 -14.92 -18.21
N TYR A 189 -4.66 -13.62 -18.50
CA TYR A 189 -3.45 -12.80 -18.29
C TYR A 189 -3.31 -12.38 -16.83
N MET A 190 -4.36 -11.84 -16.21
CA MET A 190 -4.29 -11.32 -14.84
C MET A 190 -4.07 -12.43 -13.81
N GLN A 191 -4.69 -13.60 -14.00
CA GLN A 191 -4.45 -14.75 -13.13
C GLN A 191 -3.00 -15.23 -13.22
N SER A 192 -2.35 -15.12 -14.38
CA SER A 192 -0.95 -15.55 -14.53
C SER A 192 0.01 -14.71 -13.70
N LEU A 193 -0.28 -13.40 -13.57
CA LEU A 193 0.45 -12.52 -12.67
C LEU A 193 0.16 -12.85 -11.20
N LEU A 194 -1.11 -13.14 -10.87
CA LEU A 194 -1.50 -13.46 -9.48
C LEU A 194 -0.81 -14.69 -8.93
N GLU A 195 -0.52 -15.70 -9.75
CA GLU A 195 0.22 -16.91 -9.36
C GLU A 195 1.66 -16.64 -8.88
N HIS A 196 2.20 -15.45 -9.15
CA HIS A 196 3.57 -15.02 -8.79
C HIS A 196 3.59 -13.67 -8.05
N ILE A 197 2.48 -13.28 -7.43
CA ILE A 197 2.30 -11.95 -6.82
C ILE A 197 3.27 -11.68 -5.65
N GLU A 198 3.82 -12.73 -5.05
CA GLU A 198 4.88 -12.68 -4.03
C GLU A 198 6.16 -12.00 -4.52
N HIS A 199 6.41 -11.99 -5.83
CA HIS A 199 7.56 -11.32 -6.40
C HIS A 199 7.29 -9.81 -6.56
N PRO A 200 8.09 -8.91 -5.96
CA PRO A 200 7.82 -7.46 -5.96
C PRO A 200 7.65 -6.83 -7.36
N HIS A 201 8.40 -7.30 -8.35
CA HIS A 201 8.30 -6.80 -9.72
C HIS A 201 6.99 -7.21 -10.43
N VAL A 202 6.40 -8.33 -10.01
CA VAL A 202 5.12 -8.82 -10.53
C VAL A 202 3.98 -8.06 -9.91
N SER A 203 3.99 -7.85 -8.58
CA SER A 203 2.99 -7.04 -7.89
C SER A 203 2.99 -5.58 -8.35
N GLU A 204 4.16 -4.98 -8.57
CA GLU A 204 4.28 -3.64 -9.13
C GLU A 204 3.70 -3.55 -10.55
N LEU A 205 4.04 -4.51 -11.42
CA LEU A 205 3.51 -4.58 -12.79
C LEU A 205 1.98 -4.77 -12.78
N PHE A 206 1.48 -5.67 -11.94
CA PHE A 206 0.05 -5.94 -11.78
C PHE A 206 -0.71 -4.66 -11.42
N LEU A 207 -0.24 -3.93 -10.40
CA LEU A 207 -0.83 -2.67 -9.98
C LEU A 207 -0.72 -1.58 -11.04
N THR A 208 0.41 -1.48 -11.74
CA THR A 208 0.66 -0.46 -12.77
C THR A 208 -0.17 -0.69 -14.04
N MET A 209 -0.48 -1.94 -14.36
CA MET A 209 -1.33 -2.29 -15.50
C MET A 209 -2.80 -1.90 -15.27
N ILE A 210 -3.28 -2.01 -14.01
CA ILE A 210 -4.64 -1.65 -13.62
C ILE A 210 -4.77 -0.15 -13.33
N CYS A 211 -3.93 0.37 -12.43
CA CYS A 211 -4.05 1.72 -11.91
C CYS A 211 -2.87 2.59 -12.36
N LYS A 212 -3.16 3.83 -12.76
CA LYS A 212 -2.10 4.81 -13.06
C LYS A 212 -1.27 5.10 -11.80
N PRO A 213 0.05 5.30 -11.92
CA PRO A 213 0.87 5.65 -10.77
C PRO A 213 0.49 7.04 -10.22
N HIS A 214 0.46 7.18 -8.90
CA HIS A 214 0.12 8.41 -8.18
C HIS A 214 1.26 9.46 -8.18
N ASN A 215 2.11 9.46 -9.21
CA ASN A 215 3.20 10.41 -9.37
C ASN A 215 2.86 11.40 -10.49
N ALA A 216 2.75 12.69 -10.16
CA ALA A 216 2.42 13.76 -11.11
C ALA A 216 3.31 13.77 -12.35
N ALA A 217 4.60 13.45 -12.21
CA ALA A 217 5.54 13.38 -13.33
C ALA A 217 5.25 12.21 -14.26
N LEU A 218 4.78 11.09 -13.71
CA LEU A 218 4.46 9.88 -14.47
C LEU A 218 3.05 9.91 -15.06
N LEU A 219 2.08 10.61 -14.46
CA LEU A 219 0.70 10.69 -14.98
C LEU A 219 0.62 11.16 -16.44
N ARG A 220 1.58 11.99 -16.89
CA ARG A 220 1.67 12.47 -18.28
C ARG A 220 2.07 11.38 -19.28
N VAL A 221 2.69 10.31 -18.81
CA VAL A 221 3.23 9.22 -19.64
C VAL A 221 2.17 8.12 -19.82
N TYR A 222 1.34 7.87 -18.80
CA TYR A 222 0.29 6.84 -18.84
C TYR A 222 -1.01 7.37 -19.47
N LEU A 223 -0.98 7.52 -20.79
CA LEU A 223 -2.13 7.93 -21.59
C LEU A 223 -2.94 6.71 -22.04
N SER A 224 -4.14 6.56 -21.48
CA SER A 224 -5.17 5.66 -22.00
C SER A 224 -6.44 6.47 -22.26
N PRO A 225 -7.07 6.33 -23.44
CA PRO A 225 -8.39 6.89 -23.68
C PRO A 225 -9.40 6.37 -22.64
N PRO A 226 -10.38 7.19 -22.21
CA PRO A 226 -11.40 6.77 -21.26
C PRO A 226 -12.16 5.52 -21.71
N ALA A 227 -12.49 5.42 -23.01
CA ALA A 227 -13.21 4.27 -23.57
C ALA A 227 -12.44 2.95 -23.40
N THR A 228 -11.14 2.92 -23.73
CA THR A 228 -10.30 1.73 -23.53
C THR A 228 -10.24 1.34 -22.05
N LYS A 229 -10.06 2.32 -21.16
CA LYS A 229 -9.96 2.09 -19.72
C LYS A 229 -11.26 1.49 -19.16
N VAL A 230 -12.42 2.03 -19.55
CA VAL A 230 -13.73 1.51 -19.15
C VAL A 230 -13.93 0.08 -19.65
N MET A 231 -13.53 -0.23 -20.89
CA MET A 231 -13.59 -1.60 -21.41
C MET A 231 -12.71 -2.56 -20.60
N PHE A 232 -11.48 -2.14 -20.28
CA PHE A 232 -10.59 -2.94 -19.45
C PHE A 232 -11.13 -3.15 -18.03
N TYR A 233 -11.69 -2.11 -17.40
CA TYR A 233 -12.29 -2.18 -16.07
C TYR A 233 -13.53 -3.09 -16.05
N LYS A 234 -14.34 -3.06 -17.12
CA LYS A 234 -15.43 -4.04 -17.30
C LYS A 234 -14.90 -5.46 -17.39
N ALA A 235 -13.84 -5.70 -18.16
CA ALA A 235 -13.23 -7.03 -18.24
C ALA A 235 -12.65 -7.50 -16.90
N LEU A 236 -12.09 -6.60 -16.08
CA LEU A 236 -11.64 -6.87 -14.71
C LEU A 236 -12.81 -7.17 -13.76
N ALA A 237 -13.93 -6.46 -13.92
CA ALA A 237 -15.16 -6.70 -13.15
C ALA A 237 -15.81 -8.04 -13.52
N ASP A 238 -15.82 -8.41 -14.82
CA ASP A 238 -16.34 -9.69 -15.32
C ASP A 238 -15.65 -10.89 -14.65
N ILE A 239 -14.32 -10.81 -14.47
CA ILE A 239 -13.55 -11.84 -13.76
C ILE A 239 -13.56 -11.68 -12.25
N LYS A 240 -14.21 -10.63 -11.73
CA LYS A 240 -14.28 -10.30 -10.31
C LYS A 240 -12.90 -10.25 -9.66
N ILE A 241 -11.98 -9.47 -10.26
CA ILE A 241 -10.56 -9.44 -9.87
C ILE A 241 -10.34 -9.24 -8.37
N ILE A 242 -11.16 -8.43 -7.69
CA ILE A 242 -11.10 -8.21 -6.24
C ILE A 242 -11.35 -9.50 -5.45
N LEU A 243 -12.34 -10.30 -5.88
CA LEU A 243 -12.64 -11.59 -5.26
C LEU A 243 -11.53 -12.61 -5.54
N LEU A 244 -10.95 -12.59 -6.75
CA LEU A 244 -9.83 -13.45 -7.09
C LEU A 244 -8.61 -13.15 -6.21
N ILE A 245 -8.20 -11.88 -6.07
CA ILE A 245 -7.06 -11.52 -5.19
C ILE A 245 -7.32 -11.99 -3.75
N ALA A 246 -8.54 -11.81 -3.25
CA ALA A 246 -8.87 -12.26 -1.90
C ALA A 246 -8.89 -13.79 -1.74
N GLN A 247 -9.19 -14.54 -2.79
CA GLN A 247 -9.02 -15.99 -2.80
C GLN A 247 -7.54 -16.36 -2.62
N HIS A 248 -6.61 -15.64 -3.26
CA HIS A 248 -5.17 -15.86 -3.07
C HIS A 248 -4.70 -15.56 -1.64
N ILE A 249 -5.43 -14.72 -0.90
CA ILE A 249 -5.19 -14.51 0.55
C ILE A 249 -5.74 -15.70 1.36
N CYS A 250 -6.96 -16.15 1.06
CA CYS A 250 -7.66 -17.11 1.92
C CYS A 250 -7.31 -18.59 1.65
N ASP A 251 -6.94 -18.93 0.43
CA ASP A 251 -6.72 -20.31 0.00
C ASP A 251 -5.46 -20.91 0.63
N THR A 252 -5.60 -22.12 1.18
CA THR A 252 -4.51 -22.83 1.85
C THR A 252 -3.46 -23.37 0.88
N GLN A 253 -3.73 -23.40 -0.42
CA GLN A 253 -2.79 -23.88 -1.43
C GLN A 253 -1.56 -22.96 -1.61
N TYR A 254 -1.70 -21.68 -1.31
CA TYR A 254 -0.62 -20.70 -1.39
C TYR A 254 0.15 -20.65 -0.08
N ASP A 255 1.42 -20.26 -0.09
CA ASP A 255 2.18 -20.08 1.15
C ASP A 255 1.82 -18.76 1.87
N GLU A 256 2.43 -18.53 3.03
CA GLU A 256 2.19 -17.31 3.80
C GLU A 256 2.72 -16.04 3.12
N VAL A 257 3.85 -16.16 2.41
CA VAL A 257 4.51 -15.02 1.74
C VAL A 257 3.61 -14.51 0.61
N HIS A 258 3.04 -15.43 -0.17
CA HIS A 258 2.07 -15.15 -1.21
C HIS A 258 0.80 -14.51 -0.66
N ALA A 259 0.24 -15.04 0.43
CA ALA A 259 -0.96 -14.47 1.03
C ALA A 259 -0.74 -13.03 1.55
N ILE A 260 0.44 -12.75 2.12
CA ILE A 260 0.81 -11.39 2.54
C ILE A 260 0.92 -10.45 1.33
N ALA A 261 1.62 -10.87 0.28
CA ALA A 261 1.77 -10.06 -0.93
C ALA A 261 0.44 -9.80 -1.65
N ALA A 262 -0.44 -10.80 -1.73
CA ALA A 262 -1.79 -10.65 -2.26
C ALA A 262 -2.61 -9.63 -1.45
N ALA A 263 -2.47 -9.61 -0.12
CA ALA A 263 -3.12 -8.63 0.75
C ALA A 263 -2.57 -7.21 0.57
N ASP A 264 -1.26 -7.05 0.39
CA ASP A 264 -0.65 -5.76 0.06
C ASP A 264 -1.18 -5.22 -1.27
N VAL A 265 -1.22 -6.07 -2.29
CA VAL A 265 -1.78 -5.72 -3.60
C VAL A 265 -3.26 -5.39 -3.51
N LEU A 266 -4.05 -6.14 -2.74
CA LEU A 266 -5.46 -5.85 -2.56
C LEU A 266 -5.67 -4.47 -1.93
N LEU A 267 -4.96 -4.15 -0.84
CA LEU A 267 -5.10 -2.87 -0.15
C LEU A 267 -4.66 -1.70 -1.02
N GLU A 268 -3.51 -1.82 -1.70
CA GLU A 268 -3.03 -0.79 -2.62
C GLU A 268 -4.00 -0.62 -3.81
N LEU A 269 -4.57 -1.71 -4.33
CA LEU A 269 -5.55 -1.66 -5.41
C LEU A 269 -6.85 -0.96 -4.95
N LEU A 270 -7.34 -1.26 -3.75
CA LEU A 270 -8.51 -0.58 -3.17
C LEU A 270 -8.25 0.91 -3.02
N ASP A 271 -7.06 1.29 -2.53
CA ASP A 271 -6.67 2.69 -2.36
C ASP A 271 -6.64 3.45 -3.69
N ARG A 272 -6.06 2.86 -4.73
CA ARG A 272 -5.98 3.50 -6.05
C ARG A 272 -7.32 3.55 -6.76
N LEU A 273 -8.15 2.51 -6.66
CA LEU A 273 -9.47 2.47 -7.29
C LEU A 273 -10.47 3.37 -6.57
N ALA A 274 -10.35 3.54 -5.24
CA ALA A 274 -11.19 4.46 -4.47
C ALA A 274 -11.08 5.91 -4.97
N ALA A 275 -9.89 6.30 -5.47
CA ALA A 275 -9.61 7.63 -6.00
C ALA A 275 -9.78 7.77 -7.53
N ASP A 276 -10.13 6.69 -8.23
CA ASP A 276 -10.19 6.66 -9.70
C ASP A 276 -11.61 6.95 -10.21
N ASP A 277 -11.78 7.83 -11.19
CA ASP A 277 -13.09 8.21 -11.74
C ASP A 277 -13.95 7.02 -12.20
N PHE A 278 -13.32 5.93 -12.67
CA PHE A 278 -14.02 4.72 -13.13
C PHE A 278 -13.87 3.55 -12.16
N GLY A 279 -13.23 3.75 -11.01
CA GLY A 279 -12.91 2.69 -10.05
C GLY A 279 -14.13 1.93 -9.54
N ALA A 280 -15.29 2.59 -9.46
CA ALA A 280 -16.57 1.99 -9.07
C ALA A 280 -16.92 0.74 -9.88
N ILE A 281 -16.55 0.67 -11.17
CA ILE A 281 -16.80 -0.50 -12.03
C ILE A 281 -16.13 -1.76 -11.47
N VAL A 282 -14.88 -1.64 -11.01
CA VAL A 282 -14.10 -2.78 -10.50
C VAL A 282 -14.45 -3.07 -9.03
N LEU A 283 -14.86 -2.05 -8.28
CA LEU A 283 -15.22 -2.14 -6.87
C LEU A 283 -16.65 -2.63 -6.63
N GLU A 284 -17.53 -2.60 -7.64
CA GLU A 284 -18.94 -3.01 -7.55
C GLU A 284 -19.17 -4.33 -6.79
N PRO A 285 -18.35 -5.41 -6.98
CA PRO A 285 -18.54 -6.66 -6.25
C PRO A 285 -18.51 -6.53 -4.73
N LEU A 286 -17.85 -5.51 -4.18
CA LEU A 286 -17.78 -5.27 -2.73
C LEU A 286 -19.11 -4.82 -2.13
N SER A 287 -20.00 -4.27 -2.95
CA SER A 287 -21.31 -3.77 -2.50
C SER A 287 -22.37 -4.88 -2.37
N HIS A 288 -22.09 -6.09 -2.86
CA HIS A 288 -23.08 -7.17 -2.86
C HIS A 288 -22.53 -8.58 -2.62
N SER A 289 -21.22 -8.83 -2.79
CA SER A 289 -20.64 -10.16 -2.57
C SER A 289 -20.37 -10.42 -1.08
N THR A 290 -21.07 -11.41 -0.51
CA THR A 290 -20.86 -11.82 0.89
C THR A 290 -19.67 -12.74 1.05
N GLN A 291 -19.40 -13.57 0.04
CA GLN A 291 -18.38 -14.62 0.05
C GLN A 291 -16.99 -14.08 0.42
N LEU A 292 -16.65 -12.87 -0.07
CA LEU A 292 -15.38 -12.22 0.22
C LEU A 292 -15.17 -12.01 1.72
N LEU A 293 -16.11 -11.29 2.32
CA LEU A 293 -16.01 -10.84 3.70
C LEU A 293 -16.07 -12.05 4.64
N GLU A 294 -16.94 -13.01 4.35
CA GLU A 294 -17.04 -14.27 5.08
C GLU A 294 -15.73 -15.06 5.02
N SER A 295 -15.10 -15.15 3.85
CA SER A 295 -13.83 -15.88 3.67
C SER A 295 -12.69 -15.21 4.44
N LEU A 296 -12.60 -13.87 4.39
CA LEU A 296 -11.58 -13.12 5.13
C LEU A 296 -11.77 -13.24 6.65
N VAL A 297 -13.01 -13.13 7.14
CA VAL A 297 -13.32 -13.28 8.57
C VAL A 297 -13.01 -14.70 9.03
N THR A 298 -13.46 -15.70 8.28
CA THR A 298 -13.21 -17.11 8.61
C THR A 298 -11.71 -17.41 8.63
N THR A 299 -10.97 -16.92 7.63
CA THR A 299 -9.51 -17.07 7.57
C THR A 299 -8.84 -16.41 8.77
N ALA A 300 -9.22 -15.18 9.12
CA ALA A 300 -8.65 -14.46 10.27
C ALA A 300 -8.92 -15.20 11.60
N LEU A 301 -10.15 -15.64 11.83
CA LEU A 301 -10.60 -16.16 13.13
C LEU A 301 -10.33 -17.66 13.34
N THR A 302 -10.02 -18.43 12.29
CA THR A 302 -9.73 -19.86 12.41
C THR A 302 -8.27 -20.07 12.88
N PRO A 303 -8.05 -20.59 14.10
CA PRO A 303 -6.70 -20.82 14.60
C PRO A 303 -6.04 -22.06 13.96
N GLU A 304 -4.71 -22.05 13.90
CA GLU A 304 -3.93 -23.14 13.32
C GLU A 304 -3.97 -24.39 14.20
N GLY A 305 -4.11 -25.57 13.59
CA GLY A 305 -4.29 -26.83 14.33
C GLY A 305 -5.71 -27.02 14.89
N GLY A 306 -6.68 -26.20 14.47
CA GLY A 306 -8.10 -26.37 14.78
C GLY A 306 -8.51 -25.78 16.13
N LYS A 307 -9.64 -26.23 16.69
CA LYS A 307 -10.29 -25.62 17.86
C LYS A 307 -9.66 -25.99 19.22
N SER A 308 -8.40 -26.42 19.25
CA SER A 308 -7.73 -26.76 20.51
C SER A 308 -7.45 -25.49 21.33
N PRO A 309 -7.48 -25.53 22.67
CA PRO A 309 -7.14 -24.36 23.49
C PRO A 309 -5.71 -23.84 23.23
N ALA A 310 -4.75 -24.72 22.94
CA ALA A 310 -3.38 -24.34 22.61
C ALA A 310 -3.28 -23.58 21.28
N SER A 311 -4.14 -23.90 20.31
CA SER A 311 -4.17 -23.25 18.99
C SER A 311 -4.47 -21.74 19.05
N TYR A 312 -5.17 -21.27 20.08
CA TYR A 312 -5.43 -19.83 20.28
C TYR A 312 -4.21 -19.05 20.79
N LEU A 313 -3.19 -19.76 21.26
CA LEU A 313 -1.95 -19.18 21.83
C LEU A 313 -0.77 -19.24 20.87
N ALA A 314 -0.86 -20.10 19.85
CA ALA A 314 0.08 -20.07 18.73
C ALA A 314 0.07 -18.66 18.09
N PRO A 315 1.25 -18.10 17.76
CA PRO A 315 1.33 -16.88 16.97
C PRO A 315 0.50 -17.02 15.69
N PRO A 316 -0.32 -16.01 15.34
CA PRO A 316 -1.06 -16.07 14.09
C PRO A 316 -0.09 -16.00 12.91
N CYS A 317 -0.25 -16.92 11.96
CA CYS A 317 0.53 -16.93 10.74
C CYS A 317 0.30 -15.69 9.87
N GLY A 318 1.17 -15.49 8.88
CA GLY A 318 1.13 -14.36 7.96
C GLY A 318 -0.23 -14.20 7.28
N ARG A 319 -0.83 -15.32 6.84
CA ARG A 319 -2.15 -15.34 6.19
C ARG A 319 -3.27 -14.76 7.06
N ARG A 320 -3.32 -15.14 8.34
CA ARG A 320 -4.38 -14.68 9.26
C ARG A 320 -4.26 -13.20 9.53
N THR A 321 -3.03 -12.71 9.69
CA THR A 321 -2.73 -11.28 9.87
C THR A 321 -3.06 -10.48 8.60
N ALA A 322 -2.74 -11.03 7.42
CA ALA A 322 -3.10 -10.45 6.14
C ALA A 322 -4.63 -10.32 5.96
N ALA A 323 -5.40 -11.37 6.29
CA ALA A 323 -6.85 -11.37 6.16
C ALA A 323 -7.53 -10.30 7.03
N ILE A 324 -7.14 -10.18 8.31
CA ILE A 324 -7.71 -9.15 9.19
C ILE A 324 -7.28 -7.74 8.81
N ARG A 325 -6.05 -7.57 8.30
CA ARG A 325 -5.57 -6.29 7.79
C ARG A 325 -6.38 -5.83 6.57
N CYS A 326 -6.73 -6.75 5.67
CA CYS A 326 -7.62 -6.45 4.55
C CYS A 326 -9.03 -6.04 5.01
N LEU A 327 -9.60 -6.72 6.01
CA LEU A 327 -10.88 -6.34 6.59
C LEU A 327 -10.85 -4.94 7.22
N LEU A 328 -9.83 -4.65 8.03
CA LEU A 328 -9.67 -3.34 8.65
C LEU A 328 -9.47 -2.25 7.59
N GLY A 329 -8.57 -2.46 6.62
CA GLY A 329 -8.33 -1.50 5.55
C GLY A 329 -9.59 -1.23 4.72
N LEU A 330 -10.39 -2.25 4.44
CA LEU A 330 -11.68 -2.09 3.76
C LEU A 330 -12.66 -1.25 4.57
N LEU A 331 -12.78 -1.47 5.88
CA LEU A 331 -13.63 -0.68 6.77
C LEU A 331 -13.16 0.79 6.84
N GLU A 332 -11.87 1.01 7.05
CA GLU A 332 -11.29 2.36 7.18
C GLU A 332 -11.43 3.16 5.89
N LYS A 333 -11.25 2.52 4.73
CA LYS A 333 -11.36 3.18 3.42
C LYS A 333 -12.81 3.40 3.02
N ALA A 334 -13.70 2.42 3.22
CA ALA A 334 -15.13 2.61 2.93
C ALA A 334 -15.77 3.67 3.85
N ALA A 335 -15.25 3.87 5.06
CA ALA A 335 -15.79 4.85 6.00
C ALA A 335 -15.65 6.30 5.52
N GLN A 336 -14.61 6.60 4.74
CA GLN A 336 -14.25 7.93 4.24
C GLN A 336 -15.16 8.32 3.06
N ASP A 337 -15.68 9.53 3.05
CA ASP A 337 -16.47 10.12 1.96
C ASP A 337 -15.57 10.65 0.84
N GLN A 338 -14.41 11.18 1.20
CA GLN A 338 -13.38 11.67 0.29
C GLN A 338 -12.04 10.99 0.55
N VAL A 339 -11.27 10.77 -0.51
CA VAL A 339 -9.91 10.19 -0.45
C VAL A 339 -8.91 11.08 -1.17
N VAL A 340 -7.63 10.88 -0.88
CA VAL A 340 -6.56 11.61 -1.56
C VAL A 340 -6.47 11.14 -3.01
N GLY A 341 -6.77 12.05 -3.93
CA GLY A 341 -6.68 11.82 -5.36
C GLY A 341 -5.26 11.99 -5.91
N PRO A 342 -5.05 11.67 -7.20
CA PRO A 342 -3.78 11.92 -7.87
C PRO A 342 -3.40 13.41 -7.77
N PRO A 343 -2.10 13.72 -7.59
CA PRO A 343 -1.64 15.10 -7.48
C PRO A 343 -1.91 15.88 -8.77
N THR A 344 -2.58 17.02 -8.65
CA THR A 344 -2.93 17.90 -9.79
C THR A 344 -1.78 18.80 -10.22
N SER A 345 -0.74 18.93 -9.39
CA SER A 345 0.47 19.71 -9.71
C SER A 345 1.74 19.03 -9.17
N PRO A 346 2.91 19.28 -9.78
CA PRO A 346 4.19 18.86 -9.22
C PRO A 346 4.38 19.45 -7.83
N TYR A 347 5.01 18.70 -6.93
CA TYR A 347 5.30 19.14 -5.57
C TYR A 347 6.00 20.51 -5.55
N GLN A 348 5.39 21.50 -4.90
CA GLN A 348 6.00 22.80 -4.65
C GLN A 348 6.53 22.84 -3.22
N SER A 349 7.86 22.88 -3.08
CA SER A 349 8.56 22.75 -1.79
C SER A 349 8.36 23.93 -0.81
N PHE A 350 7.65 24.99 -1.20
CA PHE A 350 7.47 26.20 -0.39
C PHE A 350 6.03 26.77 -0.39
N GLY A 351 5.03 25.99 -0.81
CA GLY A 351 3.60 26.35 -0.73
C GLY A 351 2.83 25.46 0.26
N SER A 352 1.63 25.88 0.67
CA SER A 352 0.69 24.96 1.33
C SER A 352 0.37 23.83 0.35
N THR A 353 0.81 22.60 0.65
CA THR A 353 0.43 21.41 -0.12
C THR A 353 -1.10 21.28 -0.06
N VAL A 354 -1.78 21.69 -1.12
CA VAL A 354 -3.21 21.45 -1.27
C VAL A 354 -3.36 19.97 -1.61
N VAL A 355 -3.84 19.20 -0.64
CA VAL A 355 -4.18 17.78 -0.85
C VAL A 355 -5.41 17.75 -1.75
N ASN A 356 -5.26 17.18 -2.94
CA ASN A 356 -6.39 16.97 -3.84
C ASN A 356 -7.30 15.90 -3.24
N LEU A 357 -8.49 16.27 -2.78
CA LEU A 357 -9.49 15.34 -2.27
C LEU A 357 -10.52 15.06 -3.36
N VAL A 358 -10.75 13.78 -3.64
CA VAL A 358 -11.72 13.31 -4.65
C VAL A 358 -12.80 12.45 -3.99
N PRO A 359 -14.00 12.37 -4.58
CA PRO A 359 -15.05 11.48 -4.10
C PRO A 359 -14.57 10.03 -4.03
N ASN A 360 -14.81 9.37 -2.90
CA ASN A 360 -14.40 8.00 -2.70
C ASN A 360 -15.37 7.02 -3.38
N GLN A 361 -14.93 6.36 -4.44
CA GLN A 361 -15.73 5.37 -5.16
C GLN A 361 -16.11 4.15 -4.30
N LEU A 362 -15.32 3.83 -3.28
CA LEU A 362 -15.57 2.72 -2.36
C LEU A 362 -16.65 3.05 -1.31
N HIS A 363 -16.94 4.33 -1.09
CA HIS A 363 -17.89 4.77 -0.06
C HIS A 363 -19.29 4.18 -0.27
N VAL A 364 -19.68 3.91 -1.52
CA VAL A 364 -20.97 3.30 -1.87
C VAL A 364 -21.13 1.92 -1.22
N ALA A 365 -20.04 1.17 -1.02
CA ALA A 365 -20.06 -0.16 -0.39
C ALA A 365 -20.11 -0.10 1.14
N LYS A 366 -20.00 1.09 1.77
CA LYS A 366 -19.85 1.25 3.23
C LYS A 366 -20.93 0.52 4.03
N SER A 367 -22.21 0.78 3.75
CA SER A 367 -23.31 0.20 4.52
C SER A 367 -23.32 -1.33 4.44
N PHE A 368 -23.06 -1.88 3.26
CA PHE A 368 -22.99 -3.33 3.05
C PHE A 368 -21.78 -3.95 3.77
N VAL A 369 -20.58 -3.40 3.57
CA VAL A 369 -19.35 -3.89 4.20
C VAL A 369 -19.47 -3.86 5.72
N PHE A 370 -19.87 -2.72 6.29
CA PHE A 370 -20.01 -2.59 7.74
C PHE A 370 -21.06 -3.54 8.28
N GLY A 371 -22.25 -3.63 7.66
CA GLY A 371 -23.31 -4.54 8.10
C GLY A 371 -22.89 -6.01 8.08
N ARG A 372 -22.06 -6.42 7.11
CA ARG A 372 -21.55 -7.79 7.01
C ARG A 372 -20.45 -8.09 8.02
N VAL A 373 -19.47 -7.22 8.19
CA VAL A 373 -18.42 -7.44 9.20
C VAL A 373 -19.01 -7.37 10.62
N GLN A 374 -19.99 -6.49 10.85
CA GLN A 374 -20.75 -6.40 12.09
C GLN A 374 -21.47 -7.71 12.46
N ALA A 375 -21.99 -8.45 11.48
CA ALA A 375 -22.66 -9.72 11.74
C ALA A 375 -21.73 -10.75 12.45
N HIS A 376 -20.41 -10.63 12.24
CA HIS A 376 -19.39 -11.49 12.86
C HIS A 376 -18.81 -10.91 14.16
N LEU A 377 -19.28 -9.76 14.64
CA LEU A 377 -18.82 -9.15 15.89
C LEU A 377 -18.90 -10.12 17.10
N PRO A 378 -19.97 -10.94 17.28
CA PRO A 378 -20.01 -11.96 18.34
C PRO A 378 -18.88 -12.99 18.24
N GLU A 379 -18.53 -13.42 17.02
CA GLU A 379 -17.46 -14.39 16.78
C GLU A 379 -16.08 -13.80 17.10
N ILE A 380 -15.86 -12.54 16.70
CA ILE A 380 -14.64 -11.77 17.00
C ILE A 380 -14.43 -11.65 18.52
N LEU A 381 -15.49 -11.26 19.25
CA LEU A 381 -15.42 -11.11 20.71
C LEU A 381 -15.24 -12.47 21.41
N THR A 382 -15.91 -13.52 20.92
CA THR A 382 -15.74 -14.88 21.43
C THR A 382 -14.31 -15.38 21.21
N TYR A 383 -13.71 -15.06 20.06
CA TYR A 383 -12.32 -15.38 19.77
C TYR A 383 -11.38 -14.71 20.79
N LEU A 384 -11.55 -13.42 21.06
CA LEU A 384 -10.76 -12.68 22.05
C LEU A 384 -10.88 -13.30 23.46
N GLN A 385 -12.10 -13.68 23.86
CA GLN A 385 -12.36 -14.34 25.14
C GLN A 385 -11.66 -15.70 25.25
N LYS A 386 -11.75 -16.54 24.22
CA LYS A 386 -11.06 -17.84 24.17
C LYS A 386 -9.54 -17.68 24.21
N GLN A 387 -9.01 -16.72 23.47
CA GLN A 387 -7.59 -16.42 23.45
C GLN A 387 -7.10 -15.96 24.82
N PHE A 388 -7.81 -15.03 25.47
CA PHE A 388 -7.45 -14.54 26.80
C PHE A 388 -7.55 -15.64 27.87
N THR A 389 -8.61 -16.44 27.83
CA THR A 389 -8.82 -17.55 28.79
C THR A 389 -7.70 -18.57 28.68
N SER A 390 -7.32 -18.95 27.45
CA SER A 390 -6.20 -19.87 27.21
C SER A 390 -4.89 -19.27 27.74
N GLN A 391 -4.69 -17.96 27.57
CA GLN A 391 -3.50 -17.26 28.05
C GLN A 391 -3.41 -17.30 29.58
N GLN A 392 -4.52 -17.07 30.29
CA GLN A 392 -4.56 -17.13 31.75
C GLN A 392 -4.31 -18.55 32.27
N GLN A 393 -4.82 -19.57 31.59
CA GLN A 393 -4.59 -20.97 31.97
C GLN A 393 -3.12 -21.39 31.80
N GLN A 394 -2.42 -20.87 30.79
CA GLN A 394 -1.01 -21.19 30.55
C GLN A 394 -0.01 -20.29 31.27
N GLN A 395 -0.43 -19.16 31.86
CA GLN A 395 0.47 -18.27 32.63
C GLN A 395 1.16 -18.97 33.82
N HIS A 396 0.60 -20.08 34.32
CA HIS A 396 1.18 -20.89 35.39
C HIS A 396 1.95 -22.13 34.91
N ALA A 397 1.95 -22.42 33.61
CA ALA A 397 2.73 -23.52 33.03
C ALA A 397 4.14 -23.01 32.64
N ALA A 398 5.17 -23.58 33.25
CA ALA A 398 6.55 -23.21 32.97
C ALA A 398 6.93 -23.62 31.53
N GLY A 399 7.32 -22.63 30.71
CA GLY A 399 7.83 -22.82 29.35
C GLY A 399 6.78 -22.55 28.26
N CYS A 400 6.63 -21.29 27.87
CA CYS A 400 5.93 -20.96 26.62
C CYS A 400 6.96 -20.82 25.51
N ASP A 401 6.88 -21.70 24.49
CA ASP A 401 7.81 -21.74 23.36
C ASP A 401 7.77 -20.46 22.48
N HIS A 402 6.73 -19.63 22.68
CA HIS A 402 6.43 -18.45 21.87
C HIS A 402 6.79 -17.12 22.54
N GLY A 403 7.54 -17.16 23.64
CA GLY A 403 7.93 -15.97 24.39
C GLY A 403 8.91 -15.08 23.64
N VAL A 404 8.74 -13.75 23.72
CA VAL A 404 9.65 -12.78 23.11
C VAL A 404 10.57 -12.20 24.17
N ARG A 405 11.88 -12.34 23.96
CA ARG A 405 12.91 -11.74 24.82
C ARG A 405 13.27 -10.34 24.31
N HIS A 406 12.96 -9.33 25.10
CA HIS A 406 13.45 -7.98 24.93
C HIS A 406 14.78 -7.79 25.68
N THR A 407 15.44 -6.66 25.45
CA THR A 407 16.72 -6.32 26.08
C THR A 407 16.62 -6.29 27.61
N ALA A 408 15.49 -5.83 28.16
CA ALA A 408 15.30 -5.65 29.61
C ALA A 408 14.35 -6.67 30.28
N TYR A 409 13.50 -7.37 29.52
CA TYR A 409 12.48 -8.28 30.06
C TYR A 409 12.06 -9.32 29.03
N THR A 410 11.36 -10.36 29.46
CA THR A 410 10.78 -11.38 28.57
C THR A 410 9.27 -11.37 28.72
N VAL A 411 8.55 -11.45 27.59
CA VAL A 411 7.10 -11.55 27.55
C VAL A 411 6.72 -12.95 27.10
N SER A 412 6.14 -13.75 27.99
CA SER A 412 5.76 -15.14 27.69
C SER A 412 4.72 -15.24 26.57
N HIS A 413 3.81 -14.26 26.47
CA HIS A 413 2.80 -14.18 25.42
C HIS A 413 2.80 -12.77 24.83
N PRO A 414 3.51 -12.52 23.72
CA PRO A 414 3.63 -11.18 23.14
C PRO A 414 2.25 -10.64 22.69
N PHE A 415 2.11 -9.31 22.73
CA PHE A 415 0.99 -8.64 22.08
C PHE A 415 1.30 -8.51 20.59
N THR A 416 0.66 -9.35 19.77
CA THR A 416 0.93 -9.42 18.33
C THR A 416 0.20 -8.33 17.55
N GLU A 417 0.67 -8.07 16.32
CA GLU A 417 -0.01 -7.18 15.37
C GLU A 417 -1.47 -7.61 15.14
N PHE A 418 -1.73 -8.91 15.02
CA PHE A 418 -3.08 -9.45 14.89
C PHE A 418 -4.03 -9.00 16.02
N ARG A 419 -3.56 -8.97 17.28
CA ARG A 419 -4.38 -8.47 18.41
C ARG A 419 -4.63 -6.96 18.28
N LEU A 420 -3.65 -6.20 17.81
CA LEU A 420 -3.83 -4.77 17.54
C LEU A 420 -4.89 -4.55 16.46
N LEU A 421 -4.80 -5.27 15.33
CA LEU A 421 -5.74 -5.17 14.23
C LEU A 421 -7.17 -5.57 14.64
N LEU A 422 -7.33 -6.61 15.47
CA LEU A 422 -8.62 -6.96 16.07
C LEU A 422 -9.22 -5.79 16.86
N VAL A 423 -8.42 -5.15 17.72
CA VAL A 423 -8.90 -4.03 18.56
C VAL A 423 -9.18 -2.78 17.70
N GLN A 424 -8.37 -2.50 16.67
CA GLN A 424 -8.63 -1.42 15.74
C GLN A 424 -9.90 -1.67 14.91
N MET A 425 -10.17 -2.91 14.51
CA MET A 425 -11.42 -3.28 13.85
C MET A 425 -12.62 -3.08 14.78
N LEU A 426 -12.50 -3.43 16.07
CA LEU A 426 -13.53 -3.10 17.07
C LEU A 426 -13.76 -1.59 17.18
N VAL A 427 -12.70 -0.77 17.17
CA VAL A 427 -12.82 0.69 17.14
C VAL A 427 -13.60 1.14 15.91
N ALA A 428 -13.22 0.69 14.72
CA ALA A 428 -13.88 1.09 13.47
C ALA A 428 -15.38 0.74 13.46
N LEU A 429 -15.75 -0.46 13.94
CA LEU A 429 -17.14 -0.90 14.02
C LEU A 429 -17.95 -0.08 15.04
N VAL A 430 -17.38 0.22 16.21
CA VAL A 430 -18.02 1.04 17.24
C VAL A 430 -18.14 2.51 16.83
N GLU A 431 -17.18 3.04 16.08
CA GLU A 431 -17.26 4.40 15.53
C GLU A 431 -18.38 4.54 14.50
N HIS A 432 -18.65 3.46 13.75
CA HIS A 432 -19.77 3.43 12.81
C HIS A 432 -21.12 3.37 13.53
N ASP A 433 -21.24 2.53 14.55
CA ASP A 433 -22.44 2.45 15.38
C ASP A 433 -22.09 2.19 16.85
N ALA A 434 -22.37 3.18 17.71
CA ALA A 434 -22.08 3.09 19.13
C ALA A 434 -22.99 2.10 19.88
N ALA A 435 -24.14 1.70 19.31
CA ALA A 435 -25.05 0.73 19.92
C ALA A 435 -24.39 -0.64 20.13
N HIS A 436 -23.34 -0.94 19.36
CA HIS A 436 -22.50 -2.13 19.55
C HIS A 436 -21.97 -2.28 20.98
N LEU A 437 -21.63 -1.17 21.63
CA LEU A 437 -21.11 -1.17 23.00
C LEU A 437 -22.15 -1.68 24.00
N ALA A 438 -23.42 -1.33 23.82
CA ALA A 438 -24.49 -1.80 24.70
C ALA A 438 -24.85 -3.26 24.42
N THR A 439 -24.84 -3.66 23.15
CA THR A 439 -25.32 -4.99 22.72
C THR A 439 -24.27 -6.09 22.92
N PHE A 440 -23.00 -5.83 22.63
CA PHE A 440 -21.98 -6.88 22.51
C PHE A 440 -20.83 -6.79 23.53
N PHE A 441 -20.53 -5.61 24.08
CA PHE A 441 -19.40 -5.44 25.00
C PHE A 441 -19.77 -5.81 26.44
N SER A 442 -19.61 -7.10 26.76
CA SER A 442 -19.79 -7.61 28.12
C SER A 442 -18.71 -7.13 29.09
N VAL A 443 -18.95 -7.33 30.40
CA VAL A 443 -17.95 -7.09 31.45
C VAL A 443 -16.64 -7.84 31.18
N ASP A 444 -16.72 -9.07 30.66
CA ASP A 444 -15.54 -9.89 30.37
C ASP A 444 -14.71 -9.31 29.24
N VAL A 445 -15.35 -8.80 28.18
CA VAL A 445 -14.65 -8.10 27.09
C VAL A 445 -13.89 -6.90 27.64
N TRP A 446 -14.55 -6.07 28.45
CA TRP A 446 -13.87 -4.91 29.07
C TRP A 446 -12.73 -5.32 29.99
N ARG A 447 -12.88 -6.40 30.76
CA ARG A 447 -11.81 -6.92 31.61
C ARG A 447 -10.60 -7.39 30.81
N ILE A 448 -10.81 -8.03 29.66
CA ILE A 448 -9.71 -8.42 28.75
C ILE A 448 -8.95 -7.17 28.30
N LEU A 449 -9.67 -6.17 27.79
CA LEU A 449 -9.07 -4.93 27.28
C LEU A 449 -8.30 -4.17 28.38
N VAL A 450 -8.90 -4.04 29.58
CA VAL A 450 -8.23 -3.41 30.74
C VAL A 450 -7.02 -4.23 31.18
N SER A 451 -7.12 -5.56 31.21
CA SER A 451 -6.01 -6.43 31.59
C SER A 451 -4.83 -6.30 30.63
N TRP A 452 -5.09 -6.28 29.32
CA TRP A 452 -4.06 -6.06 28.31
C TRP A 452 -3.40 -4.67 28.42
N PHE A 453 -4.15 -3.64 28.84
CA PHE A 453 -3.58 -2.31 29.07
C PHE A 453 -2.48 -2.34 30.14
N VAL A 454 -2.70 -3.13 31.20
CA VAL A 454 -1.74 -3.31 32.30
C VAL A 454 -0.62 -4.28 31.93
N GLN A 455 -0.95 -5.40 31.26
CA GLN A 455 0.01 -6.44 30.91
C GLN A 455 1.05 -5.97 29.88
N TYR A 456 0.68 -5.06 28.99
CA TYR A 456 1.56 -4.57 27.92
C TYR A 456 1.79 -3.06 28.01
N PRO A 457 2.57 -2.58 29.00
CA PRO A 457 2.73 -1.15 29.30
C PRO A 457 3.54 -0.38 28.24
N HIS A 458 4.20 -1.06 27.31
CA HIS A 458 5.02 -0.45 26.25
C HIS A 458 4.35 -0.46 24.86
N THR A 459 3.11 -0.94 24.75
CA THR A 459 2.39 -1.03 23.47
C THR A 459 1.52 0.20 23.23
N ASN A 460 2.15 1.32 22.90
CA ASN A 460 1.46 2.61 22.70
C ASN A 460 0.34 2.55 21.65
N LEU A 461 0.52 1.78 20.57
CA LEU A 461 -0.50 1.60 19.53
C LEU A 461 -1.79 0.98 20.09
N TYR A 462 -1.65 -0.02 20.97
CA TYR A 462 -2.79 -0.63 21.65
C TYR A 462 -3.43 0.35 22.63
N HIS A 463 -2.64 1.07 23.43
CA HIS A 463 -3.18 2.06 24.38
C HIS A 463 -3.96 3.16 23.68
N HIS A 464 -3.53 3.59 22.50
CA HIS A 464 -4.27 4.53 21.67
C HIS A 464 -5.63 3.96 21.21
N ALA A 465 -5.64 2.73 20.67
CA ALA A 465 -6.88 2.08 20.24
C ALA A 465 -7.85 1.83 21.42
N PHE A 466 -7.32 1.38 22.55
CA PHE A 466 -8.06 1.22 23.79
C PHE A 466 -8.66 2.55 24.28
N TYR A 467 -7.87 3.63 24.28
CA TYR A 467 -8.35 4.97 24.63
C TYR A 467 -9.50 5.42 23.72
N ARG A 468 -9.42 5.17 22.41
CA ARG A 468 -10.52 5.47 21.47
C ARG A 468 -11.81 4.73 21.86
N LEU A 469 -11.74 3.44 22.18
CA LEU A 469 -12.91 2.67 22.67
C LEU A 469 -13.49 3.27 23.96
N VAL A 470 -12.64 3.60 24.93
CA VAL A 470 -13.08 4.24 26.19
C VAL A 470 -13.74 5.59 25.91
N PHE A 471 -13.17 6.39 25.02
CA PHE A 471 -13.72 7.68 24.63
C PHE A 471 -15.09 7.55 23.95
N LEU A 472 -15.26 6.57 23.06
CA LEU A 472 -16.55 6.27 22.41
C LEU A 472 -17.59 5.82 23.44
N ALA A 473 -17.21 4.95 24.37
CA ALA A 473 -18.08 4.52 25.47
C ALA A 473 -18.53 5.70 26.34
N LEU A 474 -17.61 6.61 26.69
CA LEU A 474 -17.93 7.82 27.45
C LEU A 474 -18.92 8.73 26.73
N ARG A 475 -18.82 8.86 25.40
CA ARG A 475 -19.72 9.70 24.60
C ARG A 475 -21.16 9.19 24.53
N THR A 476 -21.40 7.89 24.76
CA THR A 476 -22.75 7.33 24.79
C THR A 476 -23.58 7.89 25.94
N ASN A 477 -22.95 8.27 27.05
CA ASN A 477 -23.59 8.64 28.31
C ASN A 477 -24.59 7.59 28.85
N ASP A 478 -24.49 6.34 28.39
CA ASP A 478 -25.44 5.28 28.74
C ASP A 478 -24.89 4.46 29.93
N PRO A 479 -25.62 4.38 31.05
CA PRO A 479 -25.25 3.51 32.17
C PRO A 479 -25.08 2.03 31.80
N VAL A 480 -25.80 1.52 30.77
CA VAL A 480 -25.66 0.14 30.28
C VAL A 480 -24.26 -0.12 29.75
N VAL A 481 -23.66 0.87 29.09
CA VAL A 481 -22.30 0.81 28.56
C VAL A 481 -21.27 1.13 29.64
N LEU A 482 -21.52 2.15 30.46
CA LEU A 482 -20.54 2.69 31.40
C LEU A 482 -20.37 1.83 32.67
N LYS A 483 -21.41 1.14 33.16
CA LYS A 483 -21.31 0.29 34.36
C LYS A 483 -20.36 -0.90 34.15
N PRO A 484 -20.47 -1.70 33.08
CA PRO A 484 -19.50 -2.77 32.78
C PRO A 484 -18.05 -2.30 32.79
N LEU A 485 -17.77 -1.16 32.15
CA LEU A 485 -16.43 -0.61 32.02
C LEU A 485 -15.89 0.00 33.34
N LEU A 486 -16.63 0.94 33.93
CA LEU A 486 -16.14 1.74 35.04
C LEU A 486 -16.27 1.02 36.38
N GLN A 487 -17.42 0.36 36.62
CA GLN A 487 -17.73 -0.26 37.91
C GLN A 487 -17.28 -1.72 37.97
N HIS A 488 -17.59 -2.53 36.95
CA HIS A 488 -17.37 -3.98 37.02
C HIS A 488 -15.97 -4.43 36.54
N ALA A 489 -15.42 -3.75 35.52
CA ALA A 489 -14.03 -3.92 35.09
C ALA A 489 -13.05 -3.04 35.86
N LYS A 490 -13.54 -2.15 36.74
CA LYS A 490 -12.74 -1.29 37.64
C LYS A 490 -11.70 -0.45 36.90
N LEU A 491 -12.07 0.10 35.73
CA LEU A 491 -11.14 0.88 34.89
C LEU A 491 -10.43 1.99 35.68
N VAL A 492 -11.20 2.83 36.38
CA VAL A 492 -10.67 4.02 37.07
C VAL A 492 -9.64 3.64 38.12
N THR A 493 -9.96 2.67 38.98
CA THR A 493 -9.03 2.17 40.00
C THR A 493 -7.76 1.62 39.36
N THR A 494 -7.91 0.80 38.32
CA THR A 494 -6.77 0.16 37.63
C THR A 494 -5.83 1.21 37.02
N LEU A 495 -6.36 2.23 36.35
CA LEU A 495 -5.57 3.31 35.77
C LEU A 495 -4.79 4.09 36.85
N ILE A 496 -5.44 4.46 37.96
CA ILE A 496 -4.81 5.21 39.06
C ILE A 496 -3.72 4.37 39.73
N ASP A 497 -3.98 3.08 39.98
CA ASP A 497 -3.02 2.18 40.62
C ASP A 497 -1.76 2.04 39.75
N VAL A 498 -1.92 1.84 38.44
CA VAL A 498 -0.79 1.74 37.49
C VAL A 498 -0.02 3.06 37.44
N TYR A 499 -0.71 4.20 37.39
CA TYR A 499 -0.10 5.52 37.38
C TYR A 499 0.73 5.78 38.65
N ARG A 500 0.26 5.35 39.82
CA ARG A 500 0.98 5.55 41.08
C ARG A 500 2.11 4.54 41.29
N LYS A 501 1.95 3.31 40.78
CA LYS A 501 2.91 2.22 40.98
C LYS A 501 4.24 2.45 40.26
N ASP A 502 4.20 2.95 39.02
CA ASP A 502 5.40 3.13 38.21
C ASP A 502 5.41 4.51 37.53
N PRO A 503 6.20 5.48 38.06
CA PRO A 503 6.37 6.80 37.47
C PRO A 503 6.99 6.78 36.06
N THR A 504 7.67 5.69 35.70
CA THR A 504 8.39 5.54 34.42
C THR A 504 7.64 4.73 33.37
N ALA A 505 6.44 4.24 33.69
CA ALA A 505 5.63 3.46 32.77
C ALA A 505 5.30 4.25 31.48
N SER A 506 5.54 3.62 30.31
CA SER A 506 5.27 4.27 29.01
C SER A 506 3.77 4.57 28.79
N SER A 507 2.88 3.82 29.43
CA SER A 507 1.42 4.03 29.39
C SER A 507 0.92 5.25 30.18
N ARG A 508 1.78 5.92 30.97
CA ARG A 508 1.40 7.04 31.85
C ARG A 508 0.69 8.17 31.11
N GLY A 509 1.15 8.51 29.90
CA GLY A 509 0.51 9.51 29.06
C GLY A 509 -0.94 9.15 28.68
N TYR A 510 -1.16 7.90 28.28
CA TYR A 510 -2.50 7.40 27.96
C TYR A 510 -3.41 7.29 29.19
N ILE A 511 -2.86 6.97 30.37
CA ILE A 511 -3.61 7.01 31.62
C ILE A 511 -4.13 8.42 31.89
N LEU A 512 -3.26 9.44 31.79
CA LEU A 512 -3.64 10.84 31.96
C LEU A 512 -4.70 11.28 30.94
N GLN A 513 -4.59 10.85 29.68
CA GLN A 513 -5.60 11.13 28.65
C GLN A 513 -6.94 10.49 29.00
N ALA A 514 -6.97 9.21 29.37
CA ALA A 514 -8.20 8.50 29.75
C ALA A 514 -8.86 9.12 30.99
N CYS A 515 -8.10 9.41 32.04
CA CYS A 515 -8.62 10.06 33.24
C CYS A 515 -9.12 11.48 32.94
N ASN A 516 -8.43 12.27 32.09
CA ASN A 516 -8.93 13.58 31.70
C ASN A 516 -10.20 13.49 30.85
N ALA A 517 -10.31 12.53 29.93
CA ALA A 517 -11.55 12.30 29.18
C ALA A 517 -12.73 11.98 30.13
N ILE A 518 -12.52 11.10 31.11
CA ILE A 518 -13.53 10.78 32.15
C ILE A 518 -13.93 12.04 32.93
N ARG A 519 -12.94 12.81 33.41
CA ARG A 519 -13.19 14.04 34.18
C ARG A 519 -13.96 15.09 33.39
N LEU A 520 -13.52 15.35 32.16
CA LEU A 520 -14.12 16.36 31.29
C LEU A 520 -15.52 15.94 30.86
N GLN A 521 -15.75 14.67 30.51
CA GLN A 521 -17.08 14.16 30.20
C GLN A 521 -18.01 14.29 31.41
N ALA A 522 -17.56 13.90 32.61
CA ALA A 522 -18.35 14.03 33.82
C ALA A 522 -18.73 15.49 34.14
N ALA A 523 -17.86 16.45 33.84
CA ALA A 523 -18.12 17.87 34.04
C ALA A 523 -19.20 18.42 33.08
N THR A 524 -19.34 17.83 31.89
CA THR A 524 -20.39 18.20 30.93
C THR A 524 -21.76 17.60 31.24
N LEU A 525 -21.85 16.68 32.21
CA LEU A 525 -23.07 15.95 32.54
C LEU A 525 -23.81 16.53 33.76
N PRO A 526 -25.14 16.34 33.82
CA PRO A 526 -25.93 16.81 34.95
C PRO A 526 -25.57 16.03 36.24
N PRO A 527 -25.84 16.59 37.43
CA PRO A 527 -25.44 16.02 38.72
C PRO A 527 -25.95 14.60 38.99
N ASP A 528 -27.11 14.26 38.44
CA ASP A 528 -27.80 12.98 38.55
C ASP A 528 -27.30 11.92 37.55
N ALA A 529 -26.49 12.31 36.56
CA ALA A 529 -25.93 11.38 35.60
C ALA A 529 -25.05 10.32 36.29
N PHE A 530 -25.15 9.08 35.83
CA PHE A 530 -24.43 7.93 36.39
C PHE A 530 -22.92 8.21 36.55
N LEU A 531 -22.27 8.73 35.52
CA LEU A 531 -20.82 8.98 35.54
C LEU A 531 -20.42 9.94 36.67
N ARG A 532 -21.18 11.02 36.87
CA ARG A 532 -20.89 12.03 37.89
C ARG A 532 -21.12 11.50 39.29
N SER A 533 -22.23 10.80 39.52
CA SER A 533 -22.54 10.12 40.79
C SER A 533 -21.52 9.03 41.13
N PHE A 534 -21.10 8.25 40.13
CA PHE A 534 -20.05 7.24 40.27
C PHE A 534 -18.73 7.88 40.73
N LEU A 535 -18.25 8.94 40.06
CA LEU A 535 -16.98 9.58 40.43
C LEU A 535 -17.03 10.25 41.81
N GLN A 536 -18.16 10.84 42.20
CA GLN A 536 -18.35 11.43 43.53
C GLN A 536 -18.28 10.37 44.65
N SER A 537 -18.84 9.18 44.41
CA SER A 537 -18.80 8.08 45.37
C SER A 537 -17.47 7.29 45.34
N HIS A 538 -16.64 7.48 44.31
CA HIS A 538 -15.40 6.73 44.13
C HIS A 538 -14.20 7.32 44.92
N ALA A 539 -13.86 6.71 46.05
CA ALA A 539 -12.85 7.22 46.99
C ALA A 539 -11.45 7.43 46.36
N THR A 540 -10.96 6.47 45.55
CA THR A 540 -9.65 6.61 44.90
C THR A 540 -9.63 7.72 43.86
N TRP A 541 -10.75 7.98 43.19
CA TRP A 541 -10.87 9.08 42.22
C TRP A 541 -10.78 10.43 42.93
N ARG A 542 -11.55 10.63 44.01
CA ARG A 542 -11.51 11.87 44.80
C ARG A 542 -10.11 12.20 45.33
N SER A 543 -9.32 11.18 45.67
CA SER A 543 -7.92 11.36 46.09
C SER A 543 -6.96 11.72 44.95
N PHE A 544 -7.34 11.43 43.70
CA PHE A 544 -6.50 11.55 42.51
C PHE A 544 -6.85 12.78 41.66
N GLU A 545 -8.08 13.28 41.74
CA GLU A 545 -8.57 14.38 40.90
C GLU A 545 -7.71 15.64 40.99
N SER A 546 -7.28 16.04 42.19
CA SER A 546 -6.39 17.20 42.39
C SER A 546 -5.00 16.98 41.76
N GLU A 547 -4.44 15.77 41.90
CA GLU A 547 -3.18 15.34 41.31
C GLU A 547 -3.24 15.36 39.77
N LEU A 548 -4.33 14.84 39.21
CA LEU A 548 -4.61 14.86 37.77
C LEU A 548 -4.70 16.29 37.22
N CYS A 549 -5.43 17.17 37.90
CA CYS A 549 -5.57 18.57 37.51
C CYS A 549 -4.22 19.30 37.54
N ALA A 550 -3.44 19.15 38.62
CA ALA A 550 -2.13 19.76 38.74
C ALA A 550 -1.16 19.29 37.64
N THR A 551 -1.14 17.97 37.39
CA THR A 551 -0.29 17.39 36.33
C THR A 551 -0.68 17.88 34.95
N THR A 552 -1.98 17.95 34.68
CA THR A 552 -2.52 18.43 33.39
C THR A 552 -2.16 19.90 33.18
N GLN A 553 -2.36 20.75 34.19
CA GLN A 553 -2.01 22.17 34.12
C GLN A 553 -0.51 22.39 33.92
N ALA A 554 0.34 21.58 34.56
CA ALA A 554 1.79 21.63 34.36
C ALA A 554 2.21 21.20 32.94
N SER A 555 1.44 20.30 32.32
CA SER A 555 1.71 19.76 30.98
C SER A 555 1.18 20.64 29.84
N VAL A 556 0.24 21.54 30.12
CA VAL A 556 -0.21 22.54 29.15
C VAL A 556 0.94 23.53 28.93
N VAL A 557 1.52 23.52 27.72
CA VAL A 557 2.40 24.59 27.28
C VAL A 557 1.62 25.90 27.39
N LYS A 558 2.05 26.80 28.28
CA LYS A 558 1.50 28.15 28.36
C LYS A 558 1.72 28.81 27.00
N GLY A 559 0.67 28.85 26.17
CA GLY A 559 0.77 29.28 24.79
C GLY A 559 1.31 30.72 24.67
N LEU A 560 2.33 30.87 23.83
CA LEU A 560 2.52 31.99 22.88
C LEU A 560 2.17 33.42 23.37
N GLY A 561 2.61 33.80 24.57
CA GLY A 561 2.65 35.21 24.98
C GLY A 561 1.30 35.88 25.23
N ILE A 562 0.19 35.15 25.33
CA ILE A 562 -1.07 35.72 25.82
C ILE A 562 -1.11 35.51 27.34
N PRO A 563 -0.99 36.57 28.16
CA PRO A 563 -1.05 36.44 29.60
C PRO A 563 -2.44 35.97 30.02
N TYR A 564 -2.49 34.78 30.64
CA TYR A 564 -3.64 34.33 31.40
C TYR A 564 -3.66 35.11 32.71
N GLU A 565 -4.61 36.04 32.88
CA GLU A 565 -4.93 36.59 34.19
C GLU A 565 -5.61 35.49 35.00
N ALA A 566 -4.85 34.88 35.92
CA ALA A 566 -5.44 34.03 36.94
C ALA A 566 -6.46 34.87 37.73
N PRO A 567 -7.65 34.33 38.07
CA PRO A 567 -8.57 35.05 38.93
C PRO A 567 -7.90 35.30 40.27
N GLU A 568 -7.67 36.57 40.60
CA GLU A 568 -7.09 36.98 41.87
C GLU A 568 -7.97 36.45 43.00
N THR A 569 -7.40 35.55 43.80
CA THR A 569 -7.91 35.27 45.15
C THR A 569 -7.89 36.57 45.92
N SER A 570 -9.06 37.12 46.21
CA SER A 570 -9.24 38.32 47.02
C SER A 570 -8.68 38.11 48.42
N SER A 571 -7.41 38.46 48.61
CA SER A 571 -6.88 38.79 49.93
C SER A 571 -6.14 40.12 49.77
N GLY A 572 -6.79 41.17 50.26
CA GLY A 572 -6.28 42.52 50.11
C GLY A 572 -5.05 42.74 50.97
N GLU A 573 -3.97 43.21 50.37
CA GLU A 573 -3.00 44.03 51.07
C GLU A 573 -2.35 45.04 50.12
N LYS A 574 -2.68 46.31 50.35
CA LYS A 574 -2.14 47.48 49.63
C LYS A 574 -0.65 47.63 49.95
N LYS A 575 0.22 47.56 48.92
CA LYS A 575 1.54 48.23 48.98
C LYS A 575 1.83 49.05 47.72
N LYS A 576 1.79 50.37 47.93
CA LYS A 576 2.28 51.43 47.03
C LYS A 576 3.73 51.16 46.59
N LYS A 577 4.02 51.23 45.28
CA LYS A 577 5.35 51.61 44.80
C LYS A 577 5.32 52.43 43.50
N LYS A 578 5.44 53.74 43.72
CA LYS A 578 6.10 54.82 42.96
C LYS A 578 6.44 54.59 41.46
N LYS A 579 5.77 55.39 40.63
CA LYS A 579 6.17 55.88 39.29
C LYS A 579 7.66 56.27 39.20
N LYS A 580 8.32 55.86 38.11
CA LYS A 580 9.32 56.69 37.41
C LYS A 580 9.10 56.61 35.91
N SER A 581 8.86 57.78 35.34
CA SER A 581 8.66 58.08 33.93
C SER A 581 9.99 58.16 33.17
N ALA A 582 10.02 57.65 31.94
CA ALA A 582 10.87 58.18 30.87
C ALA A 582 10.07 58.16 29.56
N LYS A 583 10.10 59.30 28.86
CA LYS A 583 9.26 59.70 27.73
C LYS A 583 10.15 59.90 26.50
N LYS A 584 9.74 59.33 25.35
CA LYS A 584 10.01 59.66 23.91
C LYS A 584 10.26 58.35 23.15
N LYS A 585 9.76 58.11 21.93
CA LYS A 585 9.14 58.98 20.91
C LYS A 585 8.25 58.10 20.01
N ALA A 586 7.15 58.66 19.52
CA ALA A 586 6.17 57.99 18.66
C ALA A 586 6.54 58.09 17.17
N THR A 587 6.10 57.11 16.37
CA THR A 587 5.59 57.30 15.00
C THR A 587 4.69 56.10 14.61
N SER A 588 3.38 56.41 14.48
CA SER A 588 2.36 55.94 13.50
C SER A 588 2.25 54.45 13.11
N SER A 589 1.10 53.83 12.89
CA SER A 589 -0.33 54.20 12.97
C SER A 589 -1.13 52.89 12.82
N HIS A 590 -2.23 52.77 13.58
CA HIS A 590 -3.27 51.71 13.64
C HIS A 590 -3.91 51.30 12.28
N PRO A 591 -4.86 50.32 12.22
CA PRO A 591 -5.05 49.05 12.93
C PRO A 591 -5.48 47.89 11.98
N PRO A 592 -5.70 46.63 12.47
CA PRO A 592 -6.27 45.55 11.67
C PRO A 592 -7.82 45.59 11.72
N SER A 593 -8.50 45.32 10.60
CA SER A 593 -9.97 45.15 10.56
C SER A 593 -10.36 43.67 10.49
N ASN A 594 -11.29 43.31 11.38
CA ASN A 594 -12.01 42.05 11.46
C ASN A 594 -12.98 41.81 10.28
N ALA A 595 -13.31 40.52 10.11
CA ALA A 595 -14.55 39.96 9.55
C ALA A 595 -14.79 40.23 8.05
N SER A 596 -15.41 39.36 7.26
CA SER A 596 -16.48 38.42 7.54
C SER A 596 -16.58 37.36 6.42
N VAL A 597 -17.10 36.20 6.80
CA VAL A 597 -17.73 35.21 5.93
C VAL A 597 -18.88 35.87 5.17
N ILE A 598 -18.88 35.78 3.84
CA ILE A 598 -20.07 36.01 3.00
C ILE A 598 -20.19 34.84 2.03
N VAL A 599 -21.27 34.09 2.20
CA VAL A 599 -21.86 33.15 1.26
C VAL A 599 -22.47 33.94 0.10
N ARG A 600 -22.18 33.55 -1.14
CA ARG A 600 -23.00 33.89 -2.31
C ARG A 600 -23.13 32.67 -3.21
N GLU A 601 -24.33 32.09 -3.19
CA GLU A 601 -24.94 31.47 -4.36
C GLU A 601 -25.28 32.59 -5.37
N ILE A 602 -25.11 32.33 -6.67
CA ILE A 602 -25.99 32.77 -7.77
C ILE A 602 -25.68 31.88 -9.00
N SER A 603 -26.77 31.51 -9.66
CA SER A 603 -26.95 30.59 -10.77
C SER A 603 -26.43 31.06 -12.13
N ALA A 604 -26.50 30.12 -13.08
CA ALA A 604 -26.20 30.17 -14.51
C ALA A 604 -26.76 31.38 -15.27
N ASP A 605 -26.04 31.77 -16.33
CA ASP A 605 -26.56 31.81 -17.70
C ASP A 605 -25.40 31.82 -18.71
N GLU A 606 -25.71 31.27 -19.89
CA GLU A 606 -24.86 31.00 -21.05
C GLU A 606 -24.40 32.29 -21.76
N ASP A 607 -23.23 32.27 -22.40
CA ASP A 607 -23.03 32.80 -23.75
C ASP A 607 -21.64 32.40 -24.30
N ASP A 608 -21.66 31.96 -25.55
CA ASP A 608 -20.53 31.61 -26.42
C ASP A 608 -19.58 32.79 -26.63
N ASP A 609 -18.26 32.54 -26.64
CA ASP A 609 -17.40 33.13 -27.67
C ASP A 609 -16.05 32.40 -27.81
N VAL A 610 -15.71 32.18 -29.07
CA VAL A 610 -14.52 31.52 -29.60
C VAL A 610 -13.43 32.56 -29.75
N ASP A 611 -12.23 32.37 -29.17
CA ASP A 611 -10.97 32.60 -29.91
C ASP A 611 -9.68 32.12 -29.21
N GLN A 612 -8.70 31.90 -30.08
CA GLN A 612 -7.39 31.22 -30.03
C GLN A 612 -6.37 31.53 -28.89
N PRO A 613 -5.34 30.66 -28.71
CA PRO A 613 -4.37 30.73 -27.61
C PRO A 613 -3.24 31.74 -27.86
N PRO A 614 -2.61 32.33 -26.82
CA PRO A 614 -1.48 33.20 -27.04
C PRO A 614 -0.17 32.40 -27.15
N HIS A 615 0.61 32.83 -28.15
CA HIS A 615 1.96 32.44 -28.49
C HIS A 615 2.98 32.45 -27.32
N SER A 616 3.86 31.45 -27.35
CA SER A 616 5.16 31.43 -26.67
C SER A 616 6.11 32.49 -27.24
N PRO A 617 6.98 33.13 -26.43
CA PRO A 617 8.18 33.74 -26.92
C PRO A 617 9.40 32.83 -26.67
N ASP A 618 10.05 32.47 -27.78
CA ASP A 618 11.46 32.10 -27.83
C ASP A 618 12.33 33.21 -27.21
N GLN A 619 13.23 32.84 -26.31
CA GLN A 619 14.49 33.58 -26.12
C GLN A 619 15.65 32.60 -25.99
N SER A 620 16.36 32.47 -27.10
CA SER A 620 17.77 32.15 -27.16
C SER A 620 18.58 33.24 -26.47
N ASN A 621 19.52 32.85 -25.59
CA ASN A 621 20.73 33.65 -25.42
C ASN A 621 21.92 32.78 -25.04
N ASN A 622 22.84 32.67 -25.99
CA ASN A 622 24.20 32.16 -25.80
C ASN A 622 25.01 33.22 -25.05
N GLY A 623 25.80 32.78 -24.06
CA GLY A 623 26.78 33.60 -23.37
C GLY A 623 27.94 32.75 -22.88
N ASN A 624 28.94 32.60 -23.75
CA ASN A 624 30.24 31.98 -23.50
C ASN A 624 31.07 32.85 -22.54
N ALA A 625 31.78 32.25 -21.57
CA ALA A 625 33.06 32.78 -21.07
C ALA A 625 33.84 31.71 -20.29
N ASP A 626 35.09 31.57 -20.73
CA ASP A 626 36.11 30.60 -20.36
C ASP A 626 36.71 30.75 -18.95
N SER A 627 37.30 29.62 -18.53
CA SER A 627 38.60 29.49 -17.83
C SER A 627 38.74 29.91 -16.36
N LEU A 628 39.09 28.93 -15.51
CA LEU A 628 40.37 28.82 -14.79
C LEU A 628 40.38 27.57 -13.89
N SER A 629 41.27 26.61 -14.19
CA SER A 629 41.80 25.61 -13.24
C SER A 629 43.02 26.24 -12.47
N PRO A 630 43.78 25.57 -11.57
CA PRO A 630 43.78 24.16 -11.15
C PRO A 630 44.13 23.89 -9.64
N GLU A 631 44.28 22.59 -9.30
CA GLU A 631 45.09 22.00 -8.20
C GLU A 631 44.72 22.35 -6.73
N GLY A 632 44.66 21.46 -5.75
CA GLY A 632 45.03 20.05 -5.58
C GLY A 632 45.19 19.78 -4.06
N LYS A 633 44.95 18.55 -3.58
CA LYS A 633 45.77 17.84 -2.56
C LYS A 633 45.05 16.62 -1.97
N LYS A 634 45.70 15.48 -2.23
CA LYS A 634 45.67 14.21 -1.50
C LYS A 634 45.62 14.37 0.02
N LYS A 635 44.86 13.51 0.71
CA LYS A 635 45.33 12.86 1.96
C LYS A 635 44.63 11.51 2.21
N LYS A 636 45.40 10.44 2.00
CA LYS A 636 45.23 9.10 2.59
C LYS A 636 45.55 9.17 4.10
N ARG A 637 44.81 8.42 4.93
CA ARG A 637 45.32 7.66 6.11
C ARG A 637 44.22 6.75 6.67
N LYS A 638 44.37 5.42 6.54
CA LYS A 638 44.70 4.41 7.59
C LYS A 638 43.59 4.23 8.64
N LYS A 639 42.82 3.14 8.59
CA LYS A 639 43.06 1.84 9.29
C LYS A 639 43.47 2.02 10.77
N HIS A 640 42.57 1.67 11.69
CA HIS A 640 42.88 0.71 12.76
C HIS A 640 41.63 -0.04 13.24
N LYS A 641 41.90 -1.32 13.53
CA LYS A 641 41.04 -2.43 13.94
C LYS A 641 40.94 -2.43 15.48
N LYS A 642 39.79 -2.74 16.05
CA LYS A 642 39.62 -3.84 17.02
C LYS A 642 38.15 -4.21 17.10
#